data_AF-A0A834RLW0-F1
#
_entry.id   AF-A0A834RLW0-F1
#
_cell.length_a   1.000
_cell.length_b   1.000
_cell.length_c   1.000
_cell.angle_alpha   90.00
_cell.angle_beta   90.00
_cell.angle_gamma   90.00
#
_symmetry.space_group_name_H-M   'P 1'
#
loop_
_entity.id
_entity.type
_entity.pdbx_description
1 polymer ?
#
loop_
_entity_poly.entity_id
_entity_poly.type
_entity_poly.pdbx_seq_one_letter_code
_entity_poly.pdbx_strand_id
1 'polypeptide(L)'
;MAAEMLVPRAHIQNFSEASTVEPHWGYSVRLVPCTNDKGSCEYLDIVYHSHDLGMLYTGIIWATIGAILLIWGVGRHFARSQPSGVQLPAVVGEGVPRRRSAFERLQRAIPAYARRYLLPDAARPIFGRVTRTQVLTLLVLTGYLTIFTFVGIVYKKWVTPVKKIPGLYQTRSSLGPWSDRIGVLAYALTPLSVMLSTRESILSLVTGLPYQSFNFLHRWLGYIIFVQSALHTIGWCIIEIRLYQPQPTVAIEWIVQTYMVWGLVAMILLTLLVVLSTPWGIRLTGYEFFRKAHYVLAMVYIGACWGHWEKLKVFLLPGLIVWFIDRGIRFARTALLHYNFLPSGHMGFRAASANISLFKDEVNGDVVRLDYDHPQDAWAVGQHFYLTFPDSSIWQSHPFTPISRPVFGADTQRHSYIFRARKGETRKIADLSMKRIANIGNHEESHEGLMAAARLSVVMTGPYGERTMRSLASDSNVICIAGGTGIAYVLPVLLDLASQTQTPDRHMSLVWVVRRRSDIDWVAPELAILKRKCRNLRTGIHIYVTRAAEEAGIPPPAVSEKVGASDCAKEIAPATSSAASSSLDASSALSVHGVSKSDLGLNHIQARPNLDAVVADFVAGTVRGGTDVFASGPGGMISDLRRIVANTNKGGEVMKGNDKWDKTATCIIDAMTELLDLCYDMLMKILEEINPEDVAACAQASKGFNEFVTKNTRLHKSLYVKHFDDPRRRKPQDPEPDWARELKRVVEFQKILHSAHNDVKTEAFHSVCTTAIHLIATMSNDDSGVSHNQQLIEHYFQKIPQNHNAFMCRSSLYGRAGGLTHRPADNEEDRQLSAKLHSLLGFTPRKFKWNDLAHHPYARSHVYDLRNYTDKNQWGPFRKDGSMRVDWEMIECLMIVIGYNSHLSSQKDPQLHQAPWFRALDGLIPAETERPGQGQTDYLTLVRQPDIALDMKDPYGVSAIYGRLVCFLDYQDLWHFNFSNEAMRVPPNRPREALTADEAFRHIVMSLWVTDVTAPGPLDHPDLPIVHFEGVSRSVNAQWDPNANSGIRGTVRMTREGEVRWQTISVFQGGEERWRSDGIQVGGMRCPRGVIGTWFDKDFDAHGPAGPTAFWKIAERLSDSDREGSDSDNDV
;
A
#
# COMPACT_ATOMS: atom_id res chain seq x y z
N MET A 1 -14.83 -64.95 -26.77
CA MET A 1 -13.63 -65.02 -27.61
C MET A 1 -13.36 -63.67 -28.27
N ALA A 2 -12.89 -62.70 -27.48
CA ALA A 2 -12.26 -61.46 -27.95
C ALA A 2 -11.66 -60.78 -26.71
N ALA A 3 -10.47 -61.22 -26.30
CA ALA A 3 -9.75 -60.62 -25.19
C ALA A 3 -8.26 -60.51 -25.56
N GLU A 4 -7.75 -59.29 -25.38
CA GLU A 4 -6.34 -58.95 -25.17
C GLU A 4 -5.36 -59.20 -26.32
N MET A 5 -5.32 -58.26 -27.28
CA MET A 5 -4.04 -57.80 -27.84
C MET A 5 -3.66 -56.47 -27.16
N LEU A 6 -3.26 -56.54 -25.90
CA LEU A 6 -2.49 -55.47 -25.28
C LEU A 6 -1.01 -55.78 -25.53
N VAL A 7 -0.31 -54.83 -26.17
CA VAL A 7 1.15 -54.82 -26.32
C VAL A 7 1.78 -55.31 -25.01
N PRO A 8 2.70 -56.31 -25.04
CA PRO A 8 3.25 -56.88 -23.83
C PRO A 8 3.94 -55.77 -23.04
N ARG A 9 3.38 -55.43 -21.88
CA ARG A 9 4.05 -54.60 -20.90
C ARG A 9 5.39 -55.26 -20.63
N ALA A 10 6.50 -54.52 -20.70
CA ALA A 10 7.82 -55.00 -20.29
C ALA A 10 7.84 -55.20 -18.77
N HIS A 11 7.09 -56.19 -18.29
CA HIS A 11 7.09 -56.63 -16.91
C HIS A 11 8.27 -57.56 -16.73
N ILE A 12 8.91 -57.54 -15.57
CA ILE A 12 10.02 -58.45 -15.22
C ILE A 12 9.62 -59.94 -15.30
N GLN A 13 8.32 -60.25 -15.43
CA GLN A 13 7.76 -61.60 -15.52
C GLN A 13 7.43 -61.95 -16.97
N ASN A 14 7.82 -63.15 -17.40
CA ASN A 14 7.54 -63.66 -18.75
C ASN A 14 6.24 -64.47 -18.76
N PHE A 15 5.15 -63.87 -19.26
CA PHE A 15 3.82 -64.49 -19.24
C PHE A 15 3.66 -65.69 -20.19
N SER A 16 4.57 -65.90 -21.16
CA SER A 16 4.52 -67.06 -22.06
C SER A 16 5.02 -68.37 -21.43
N GLU A 17 5.70 -68.30 -20.28
CA GLU A 17 6.33 -69.44 -19.58
C GLU A 17 5.59 -69.79 -18.27
N ALA A 18 4.41 -69.22 -18.03
CA ALA A 18 3.69 -69.34 -16.77
C ALA A 18 2.97 -70.68 -16.60
N SER A 19 3.17 -71.36 -15.46
CA SER A 19 2.38 -72.54 -15.07
C SER A 19 1.08 -72.20 -14.33
N THR A 20 1.10 -71.18 -13.46
CA THR A 20 -0.07 -70.63 -12.74
C THR A 20 0.13 -69.14 -12.44
N VAL A 21 -0.98 -68.41 -12.24
CA VAL A 21 -0.97 -66.97 -11.91
C VAL A 21 -1.69 -66.71 -10.58
N GLU A 22 -1.09 -65.90 -9.72
CA GLU A 22 -1.64 -65.47 -8.43
C GLU A 22 -2.18 -64.02 -8.56
N PRO A 23 -3.48 -63.78 -8.29
CA PRO A 23 -4.07 -62.45 -8.41
C PRO A 23 -3.78 -61.58 -7.18
N HIS A 24 -3.37 -60.32 -7.41
CA HIS A 24 -3.19 -59.30 -6.36
C HIS A 24 -4.11 -58.11 -6.61
N TRP A 25 -4.81 -57.64 -5.57
CA TRP A 25 -5.79 -56.58 -5.73
C TRP A 25 -5.10 -55.22 -5.96
N GLY A 26 -5.50 -54.51 -7.02
CA GLY A 26 -4.91 -53.21 -7.35
C GLY A 26 -3.53 -53.27 -8.04
N TYR A 27 -3.02 -54.46 -8.38
CA TYR A 27 -1.72 -54.65 -9.03
C TYR A 27 -1.76 -55.60 -10.24
N SER A 28 -0.62 -55.85 -10.87
CA SER A 28 -0.47 -56.92 -11.85
C SER A 28 -0.60 -58.30 -11.18
N VAL A 29 -0.95 -59.34 -11.94
CA VAL A 29 -0.92 -60.73 -11.42
C VAL A 29 0.53 -61.19 -11.26
N ARG A 30 0.78 -62.15 -10.37
CA ARG A 30 2.10 -62.71 -10.06
C ARG A 30 2.27 -64.10 -10.68
N LEU A 31 3.40 -64.37 -11.33
CA LEU A 31 3.73 -65.70 -11.85
C LEU A 31 4.34 -66.60 -10.76
N VAL A 32 3.85 -67.84 -10.64
CA VAL A 32 4.36 -68.86 -9.69
C VAL A 32 4.53 -70.21 -10.41
N PRO A 33 5.71 -70.88 -10.29
CA PRO A 33 6.92 -70.43 -9.62
C PRO A 33 7.65 -69.34 -10.44
N CYS A 34 8.43 -68.51 -9.75
CA CYS A 34 9.20 -67.44 -10.39
C CYS A 34 10.33 -68.02 -11.26
N THR A 35 10.39 -67.66 -12.54
CA THR A 35 11.37 -68.18 -13.51
C THR A 35 12.63 -67.31 -13.67
N ASN A 36 12.81 -66.29 -12.82
CA ASN A 36 13.97 -65.39 -12.83
C ASN A 36 15.10 -65.85 -11.90
N ASP A 37 16.21 -65.09 -11.84
CA ASP A 37 17.27 -65.34 -10.86
C ASP A 37 16.77 -65.17 -9.42
N LYS A 38 17.44 -65.85 -8.47
CA LYS A 38 17.07 -65.88 -7.05
C LYS A 38 16.87 -64.47 -6.46
N GLY A 39 17.73 -63.52 -6.79
CA GLY A 39 17.65 -62.14 -6.27
C GLY A 39 16.45 -61.38 -6.83
N SER A 40 16.15 -61.56 -8.11
CA SER A 40 14.96 -60.96 -8.75
C SER A 40 13.67 -61.58 -8.22
N CYS A 41 13.64 -62.89 -7.97
CA CYS A 41 12.48 -63.55 -7.36
C CYS A 41 12.23 -63.09 -5.92
N GLU A 42 13.29 -63.00 -5.09
CA GLU A 42 13.18 -62.46 -3.73
C GLU A 42 12.70 -61.00 -3.72
N TYR A 43 13.17 -60.18 -4.66
CA TYR A 43 12.68 -58.81 -4.80
C TYR A 43 11.19 -58.77 -5.18
N LEU A 44 10.76 -59.62 -6.12
CA LEU A 44 9.36 -59.71 -6.53
C LEU A 44 8.46 -60.13 -5.36
N ASP A 45 8.86 -61.13 -4.58
CA ASP A 45 8.17 -61.51 -3.33
C ASP A 45 7.89 -60.29 -2.44
N ILE A 46 8.89 -59.43 -2.26
CA ILE A 46 8.79 -58.24 -1.41
C ILE A 46 7.93 -57.14 -2.05
N VAL A 47 8.02 -56.93 -3.36
CA VAL A 47 7.20 -55.93 -4.07
C VAL A 47 5.72 -56.28 -3.93
N TYR A 48 5.34 -57.52 -4.24
CA TYR A 48 3.95 -57.96 -4.19
C TYR A 48 3.43 -57.97 -2.75
N HIS A 49 4.20 -58.52 -1.81
CA HIS A 49 3.83 -58.47 -0.39
C HIS A 49 3.67 -57.04 0.14
N SER A 50 4.58 -56.13 -0.24
CA SER A 50 4.52 -54.72 0.16
C SER A 50 3.31 -54.00 -0.44
N HIS A 51 2.92 -54.33 -1.67
CA HIS A 51 1.71 -53.82 -2.32
C HIS A 51 0.46 -54.30 -1.59
N ASP A 52 0.36 -55.60 -1.27
CA ASP A 52 -0.78 -56.16 -0.53
C ASP A 52 -0.92 -55.49 0.85
N LEU A 53 0.19 -55.28 1.55
CA LEU A 53 0.21 -54.49 2.79
C LEU A 53 -0.25 -53.05 2.55
N GLY A 54 0.18 -52.41 1.46
CA GLY A 54 -0.27 -51.07 1.07
C GLY A 54 -1.79 -51.01 0.89
N MET A 55 -2.38 -51.98 0.19
CA MET A 55 -3.82 -52.09 0.01
C MET A 55 -4.55 -52.34 1.33
N LEU A 56 -4.02 -53.22 2.19
CA LEU A 56 -4.54 -53.43 3.54
C LEU A 56 -4.53 -52.13 4.35
N TYR A 57 -3.45 -51.35 4.30
CA TYR A 57 -3.34 -50.07 4.99
C TYR A 57 -4.37 -49.06 4.47
N THR A 58 -4.63 -48.99 3.17
CA THR A 58 -5.72 -48.14 2.65
C THR A 58 -7.08 -48.56 3.20
N GLY A 59 -7.34 -49.87 3.31
CA GLY A 59 -8.55 -50.41 3.92
C GLY A 59 -8.67 -50.03 5.40
N ILE A 60 -7.58 -50.16 6.16
CA ILE A 60 -7.50 -49.76 7.58
C ILE A 60 -7.74 -48.26 7.75
N ILE A 61 -7.17 -47.41 6.89
CA ILE A 61 -7.37 -45.96 6.90
C ILE A 61 -8.86 -45.64 6.74
N TRP A 62 -9.52 -46.21 5.73
CA TRP A 62 -10.94 -45.96 5.48
C TRP A 62 -11.85 -46.54 6.56
N ALA A 63 -11.54 -47.74 7.08
CA ALA A 63 -12.25 -48.33 8.20
C ALA A 63 -12.14 -47.47 9.47
N THR A 64 -10.95 -46.92 9.73
CA THR A 64 -10.69 -46.02 10.87
C THR A 64 -11.50 -44.73 10.75
N ILE A 65 -11.47 -44.09 9.57
CA ILE A 65 -12.28 -42.89 9.30
C ILE A 65 -13.77 -43.19 9.46
N GLY A 66 -14.25 -44.30 8.89
CA GLY A 66 -15.64 -44.74 9.00
C GLY A 66 -16.06 -45.00 10.45
N ALA A 67 -15.23 -45.68 11.24
CA ALA A 67 -15.48 -45.94 12.65
C ALA A 67 -15.54 -44.65 13.49
N ILE A 68 -14.62 -43.71 13.28
CA ILE A 68 -14.62 -42.40 13.96
C ILE A 68 -15.93 -41.65 13.65
N LEU A 69 -16.31 -41.59 12.36
CA LEU A 69 -17.53 -40.93 11.94
C LEU A 69 -18.79 -41.61 12.49
N LEU A 70 -18.81 -42.94 12.54
CA LEU A 70 -19.92 -43.72 13.09
C LEU A 70 -20.07 -43.48 14.60
N ILE A 71 -18.98 -43.62 15.37
CA ILE A 71 -18.97 -43.37 16.83
C ILE A 71 -19.45 -41.94 17.11
N TRP A 72 -18.93 -40.97 16.36
CA TRP A 72 -19.36 -39.57 16.50
C TRP A 72 -20.84 -39.38 16.16
N GLY A 73 -21.30 -39.95 15.04
CA GLY A 73 -22.69 -39.85 14.58
C GLY A 73 -23.67 -40.48 15.57
N VAL A 74 -23.34 -41.67 16.09
CA VAL A 74 -24.13 -42.39 17.10
C VAL A 74 -24.12 -41.64 18.43
N GLY A 75 -22.95 -41.21 18.91
CA GLY A 75 -22.84 -40.41 20.14
C GLY A 75 -23.63 -39.12 20.06
N ARG A 76 -23.62 -38.45 18.90
CA ARG A 76 -24.44 -37.27 18.64
C ARG A 76 -25.93 -37.60 18.59
N HIS A 77 -26.32 -38.76 18.07
CA HIS A 77 -27.73 -39.19 18.06
C HIS A 77 -28.24 -39.46 19.48
N PHE A 78 -27.48 -40.16 20.31
CA PHE A 78 -27.87 -40.43 21.70
C PHE A 78 -27.78 -39.19 22.61
N ALA A 79 -26.89 -38.24 22.32
CA ALA A 79 -26.85 -36.95 23.02
C ALA A 79 -27.99 -35.99 22.61
N ARG A 80 -28.81 -36.33 21.59
CA ARG A 80 -29.98 -35.54 21.14
C ARG A 80 -31.26 -35.84 21.94
N SER A 81 -31.22 -36.66 22.99
CA SER A 81 -32.39 -36.99 23.83
C SER A 81 -32.81 -35.85 24.78
N GLN A 82 -33.07 -34.67 24.21
CA GLN A 82 -34.17 -33.82 24.66
C GLN A 82 -34.96 -33.40 23.40
N PRO A 83 -36.19 -33.91 23.22
CA PRO A 83 -37.01 -33.53 22.07
C PRO A 83 -37.39 -32.06 22.18
N SER A 84 -36.99 -31.27 21.18
CA SER A 84 -37.53 -29.94 20.95
C SER A 84 -38.98 -30.10 20.50
N GLY A 85 -39.95 -29.87 21.39
CA GLY A 85 -41.35 -29.90 20.99
C GLY A 85 -42.40 -30.14 22.06
N VAL A 86 -42.18 -29.82 23.35
CA VAL A 86 -43.26 -29.46 24.29
C VAL A 86 -42.64 -28.52 25.33
N GLN A 87 -42.90 -27.22 25.23
CA GLN A 87 -42.68 -26.30 26.35
C GLN A 87 -43.83 -26.50 27.33
N LEU A 88 -43.65 -27.35 28.34
CA LEU A 88 -44.45 -27.25 29.55
C LEU A 88 -44.20 -25.87 30.17
N PRO A 89 -45.23 -25.15 30.63
CA PRO A 89 -45.05 -23.86 31.27
C PRO A 89 -44.22 -24.06 32.54
N ALA A 90 -43.00 -23.54 32.53
CA ALA A 90 -42.19 -23.48 33.73
C ALA A 90 -42.88 -22.51 34.69
N VAL A 91 -43.44 -23.07 35.77
CA VAL A 91 -43.99 -22.33 36.89
C VAL A 91 -42.95 -21.30 37.35
N VAL A 92 -43.38 -20.04 37.39
CA VAL A 92 -42.64 -18.93 37.98
C VAL A 92 -42.52 -19.22 39.47
N GLY A 93 -41.37 -19.72 39.89
CA GLY A 93 -41.08 -20.06 41.29
C GLY A 93 -39.58 -20.04 41.54
N GLU A 94 -39.17 -19.09 42.39
CA GLU A 94 -37.94 -18.99 43.18
C GLU A 94 -36.74 -19.91 42.85
N GLY A 95 -35.66 -19.30 42.38
CA GLY A 95 -34.41 -19.20 43.17
C GLY A 95 -33.63 -20.46 43.61
N VAL A 96 -33.96 -21.69 43.22
CA VAL A 96 -33.15 -22.87 43.65
C VAL A 96 -32.02 -23.16 42.64
N PRO A 97 -30.73 -23.06 43.03
CA PRO A 97 -29.63 -23.50 42.17
C PRO A 97 -29.72 -25.02 41.97
N ARG A 98 -30.04 -25.45 40.74
CA ARG A 98 -30.04 -26.87 40.37
C ARG A 98 -28.63 -27.45 40.56
N ARG A 99 -28.42 -28.22 41.64
CA ARG A 99 -27.14 -28.86 41.97
C ARG A 99 -26.82 -29.92 40.91
N ARG A 100 -25.98 -29.57 39.94
CA ARG A 100 -25.59 -30.46 38.84
C ARG A 100 -24.71 -31.61 39.31
N SER A 101 -24.85 -32.76 38.65
CA SER A 101 -24.04 -33.94 38.97
C SER A 101 -22.56 -33.71 38.64
N ALA A 102 -21.67 -34.45 39.29
CA ALA A 102 -20.22 -34.37 39.00
C ALA A 102 -19.91 -34.70 37.53
N PHE A 103 -20.68 -35.61 36.94
CA PHE A 103 -20.56 -35.98 35.53
C PHE A 103 -20.99 -34.84 34.59
N GLU A 104 -22.11 -34.16 34.86
CA GLU A 104 -22.55 -32.99 34.07
C GLU A 104 -21.53 -31.83 34.15
N ARG A 105 -20.91 -31.63 35.32
CA ARG A 105 -19.85 -30.62 35.52
C ARG A 105 -18.59 -30.97 34.71
N LEU A 106 -18.19 -32.25 34.72
CA LEU A 106 -17.05 -32.73 33.94
C LEU A 106 -17.31 -32.61 32.43
N GLN A 107 -18.50 -32.99 31.97
CA GLN A 107 -18.91 -32.88 30.57
C GLN A 107 -18.86 -31.45 30.03
N ARG A 108 -19.11 -30.43 30.87
CA ARG A 108 -18.99 -29.01 30.50
C ARG A 108 -17.57 -28.45 30.67
N ALA A 109 -16.84 -28.92 31.68
CA ALA A 109 -15.47 -28.47 31.93
C ALA A 109 -14.49 -28.90 30.82
N ILE A 110 -14.67 -30.09 30.23
CA ILE A 110 -13.80 -30.61 29.15
C ILE A 110 -13.80 -29.68 27.92
N PRO A 111 -14.96 -29.31 27.32
CA PRO A 111 -15.02 -28.32 26.25
C PRO A 111 -14.42 -26.96 26.62
N ALA A 112 -14.62 -26.49 27.85
CA ALA A 112 -14.05 -25.23 28.33
C ALA A 112 -12.50 -25.28 28.39
N TYR A 113 -11.92 -26.39 28.85
CA TYR A 113 -10.47 -26.63 28.79
C TYR A 113 -9.97 -26.71 27.35
N ALA A 114 -10.68 -27.43 26.48
CA ALA A 114 -10.32 -27.54 25.07
C ALA A 114 -10.34 -26.15 24.39
N ARG A 115 -11.38 -25.35 24.60
CA ARG A 115 -11.50 -23.98 24.06
C ARG A 115 -10.33 -23.08 24.50
N ARG A 116 -9.92 -23.15 25.77
CA ARG A 116 -8.79 -22.35 26.28
C ARG A 116 -7.50 -22.57 25.50
N TYR A 117 -7.20 -23.80 25.08
CA TYR A 117 -5.95 -24.13 24.41
C TYR A 117 -6.03 -24.25 22.90
N LEU A 118 -7.19 -24.69 22.37
CA LEU A 118 -7.36 -25.07 20.97
C LEU A 118 -8.12 -24.05 20.10
N LEU A 119 -8.85 -23.10 20.71
CA LEU A 119 -9.56 -22.04 20.00
C LEU A 119 -8.64 -20.98 19.34
N PRO A 120 -7.50 -20.57 19.93
CA PRO A 120 -6.61 -19.59 19.32
C PRO A 120 -6.07 -20.03 17.95
N ASP A 121 -5.61 -19.07 17.16
CA ASP A 121 -4.97 -19.37 15.88
C ASP A 121 -3.63 -20.12 16.09
N ALA A 122 -3.28 -20.98 15.13
CA ALA A 122 -2.03 -21.73 15.11
C ALA A 122 -1.10 -21.23 14.00
N ALA A 123 0.14 -20.85 14.36
CA ALA A 123 1.22 -20.48 13.42
C ALA A 123 0.73 -19.73 12.16
N ARG A 124 0.23 -18.50 12.38
CA ARG A 124 -0.41 -17.64 11.36
C ARG A 124 0.36 -17.54 10.02
N PRO A 125 1.70 -17.46 9.98
CA PRO A 125 2.42 -17.37 8.71
C PRO A 125 2.25 -18.60 7.81
N ILE A 126 2.01 -19.78 8.39
CA ILE A 126 1.94 -21.05 7.66
C ILE A 126 0.48 -21.43 7.38
N PHE A 127 -0.37 -21.41 8.42
CA PHE A 127 -1.74 -21.93 8.32
C PHE A 127 -2.80 -20.82 8.10
N GLY A 128 -2.42 -19.55 8.21
CA GLY A 128 -3.36 -18.43 8.21
C GLY A 128 -4.19 -18.36 9.50
N ARG A 129 -5.44 -17.86 9.41
CA ARG A 129 -6.35 -17.68 10.56
C ARG A 129 -7.13 -18.95 10.91
N VAL A 130 -6.40 -20.04 11.11
CA VAL A 130 -6.91 -21.39 11.38
C VAL A 130 -6.69 -21.74 12.85
N THR A 131 -7.67 -22.40 13.45
CA THR A 131 -7.62 -22.78 14.88
C THR A 131 -6.59 -23.88 15.15
N ARG A 132 -6.04 -23.93 16.37
CA ARG A 132 -5.15 -25.02 16.81
C ARG A 132 -5.82 -26.40 16.75
N THR A 133 -7.13 -26.49 16.94
CA THR A 133 -7.87 -27.75 16.71
C THR A 133 -7.65 -28.29 15.30
N GLN A 134 -7.82 -27.44 14.28
CA GLN A 134 -7.69 -27.87 12.89
C GLN A 134 -6.26 -28.29 12.55
N VAL A 135 -5.26 -27.57 13.06
CA VAL A 135 -3.84 -27.95 12.88
C VAL A 135 -3.52 -29.25 13.62
N LEU A 136 -4.03 -29.45 14.83
CA LEU A 136 -3.87 -30.72 15.54
C LEU A 136 -4.48 -31.89 14.75
N THR A 137 -5.69 -31.72 14.18
CA THR A 137 -6.30 -32.73 13.32
C THR A 137 -5.42 -33.06 12.12
N LEU A 138 -4.84 -32.05 11.47
CA LEU A 138 -3.90 -32.24 10.36
C LEU A 138 -2.62 -32.96 10.80
N LEU A 139 -2.06 -32.62 11.96
CA LEU A 139 -0.86 -33.27 12.51
C LEU A 139 -1.11 -34.74 12.81
N VAL A 140 -2.23 -35.07 13.43
CA VAL A 140 -2.63 -36.46 13.71
C VAL A 140 -2.79 -37.23 12.40
N LEU A 141 -3.48 -36.65 11.41
CA LEU A 141 -3.66 -37.27 10.10
C LEU A 141 -2.31 -37.49 9.39
N THR A 142 -1.43 -36.48 9.38
CA THR A 142 -0.12 -36.56 8.72
C THR A 142 0.78 -37.58 9.42
N GLY A 143 0.79 -37.60 10.75
CA GLY A 143 1.53 -38.59 11.53
C GLY A 143 1.04 -40.02 11.25
N TYR A 144 -0.27 -40.21 11.23
CA TYR A 144 -0.90 -41.49 10.89
C TYR A 144 -0.51 -41.97 9.48
N LEU A 145 -0.57 -41.10 8.47
CA LEU A 145 -0.15 -41.42 7.11
C LEU A 145 1.36 -41.70 6.99
N THR A 146 2.18 -40.97 7.75
CA THR A 146 3.63 -41.16 7.77
C THR A 146 3.98 -42.55 8.32
N ILE A 147 3.31 -42.99 9.39
CA ILE A 147 3.51 -44.34 9.94
C ILE A 147 3.22 -45.40 8.86
N PHE A 148 2.06 -45.35 8.19
CA PHE A 148 1.71 -46.33 7.15
C PHE A 148 2.58 -46.26 5.90
N THR A 149 3.25 -45.14 5.67
CA THR A 149 4.22 -45.01 4.57
C THR A 149 5.46 -45.89 4.79
N PHE A 150 5.91 -46.09 6.03
CA PHE A 150 7.18 -46.76 6.34
C PHE A 150 7.05 -48.11 7.06
N VAL A 151 5.96 -48.33 7.82
CA VAL A 151 5.76 -49.58 8.57
C VAL A 151 5.61 -50.76 7.63
N GLY A 152 6.30 -51.88 7.90
CA GLY A 152 6.20 -53.10 7.09
C GLY A 152 6.95 -53.06 5.75
N ILE A 153 7.80 -52.05 5.51
CA ILE A 153 8.77 -52.08 4.40
C ILE A 153 10.00 -52.88 4.80
N VAL A 154 10.42 -53.83 3.96
CA VAL A 154 11.69 -54.55 4.11
C VAL A 154 12.81 -53.72 3.48
N TYR A 155 13.77 -53.23 4.28
CA TYR A 155 14.88 -52.38 3.82
C TYR A 155 16.10 -53.21 3.39
N LYS A 156 16.23 -53.48 2.09
CA LYS A 156 17.34 -54.28 1.52
C LYS A 156 17.65 -53.81 0.09
N LYS A 157 18.86 -54.12 -0.37
CA LYS A 157 19.31 -53.92 -1.75
C LYS A 157 19.61 -55.27 -2.39
N TRP A 158 19.25 -55.43 -3.66
CA TRP A 158 19.54 -56.60 -4.48
C TRP A 158 20.30 -56.17 -5.71
N VAL A 159 21.40 -56.85 -6.00
CA VAL A 159 22.18 -56.65 -7.22
C VAL A 159 21.98 -57.89 -8.08
N THR A 160 21.30 -57.74 -9.21
CA THR A 160 20.95 -58.86 -10.08
C THR A 160 21.53 -58.66 -11.49
N PRO A 161 21.99 -59.73 -12.17
CA PRO A 161 22.59 -59.60 -13.49
C PRO A 161 21.54 -59.23 -14.56
N VAL A 162 21.94 -58.44 -15.56
CA VAL A 162 21.09 -58.11 -16.73
C VAL A 162 21.03 -59.31 -17.67
N LYS A 163 19.82 -59.77 -18.03
CA LYS A 163 19.65 -60.86 -19.01
C LYS A 163 20.29 -60.46 -20.34
N LYS A 164 21.09 -61.37 -20.92
CA LYS A 164 21.75 -61.25 -22.23
C LYS A 164 22.96 -60.29 -22.30
N ILE A 165 23.37 -59.63 -21.21
CA ILE A 165 24.57 -58.75 -21.19
C ILE A 165 25.49 -59.13 -20.02
N PRO A 166 26.56 -59.91 -20.26
CA PRO A 166 27.51 -60.31 -19.23
C PRO A 166 28.22 -59.10 -18.59
N GLY A 167 28.45 -59.14 -17.27
CA GLY A 167 29.17 -58.09 -16.54
C GLY A 167 28.36 -56.84 -16.18
N LEU A 168 27.10 -56.76 -16.61
CA LEU A 168 26.19 -55.66 -16.29
C LEU A 168 25.14 -56.08 -15.26
N TYR A 169 24.91 -55.23 -14.25
CA TYR A 169 24.02 -55.53 -13.12
C TYR A 169 22.98 -54.42 -12.93
N GLN A 170 21.77 -54.80 -12.49
CA GLN A 170 20.73 -53.88 -12.04
C GLN A 170 20.74 -53.79 -10.52
N THR A 171 20.52 -52.58 -10.00
CA THR A 171 20.35 -52.37 -8.55
C THR A 171 18.87 -52.25 -8.22
N ARG A 172 18.33 -53.19 -7.44
CA ARG A 172 16.97 -53.11 -6.90
C ARG A 172 17.03 -52.75 -5.43
N SER A 173 16.04 -52.00 -4.95
CA SER A 173 15.97 -51.60 -3.55
C SER A 173 14.52 -51.39 -3.12
N SER A 174 14.34 -51.26 -1.80
CA SER A 174 13.06 -50.94 -1.17
C SER A 174 12.44 -49.61 -1.63
N LEU A 175 13.17 -48.79 -2.39
CA LEU A 175 12.65 -47.57 -3.00
C LEU A 175 11.46 -47.86 -3.93
N GLY A 176 11.45 -48.99 -4.66
CA GLY A 176 10.32 -49.38 -5.52
C GLY A 176 9.05 -49.64 -4.71
N PRO A 177 9.06 -50.63 -3.81
CA PRO A 177 7.93 -50.90 -2.90
C PRO A 177 7.45 -49.68 -2.11
N TRP A 178 8.36 -48.81 -1.67
CA TRP A 178 8.01 -47.57 -0.98
C TRP A 178 7.34 -46.56 -1.92
N SER A 179 7.86 -46.38 -3.14
CA SER A 179 7.29 -45.48 -4.15
C SER A 179 5.88 -45.92 -4.54
N ASP A 180 5.64 -47.21 -4.72
CA ASP A 180 4.29 -47.74 -4.97
C ASP A 180 3.34 -47.48 -3.82
N ARG A 181 3.80 -47.68 -2.59
CA ARG A 181 2.98 -47.48 -1.39
C ARG A 181 2.46 -46.05 -1.27
N ILE A 182 3.32 -45.05 -1.43
CA ILE A 182 2.90 -43.64 -1.37
C ILE A 182 2.01 -43.27 -2.57
N GLY A 183 2.19 -43.89 -3.74
CA GLY A 183 1.28 -43.76 -4.88
C GLY A 183 -0.11 -44.32 -4.58
N VAL A 184 -0.20 -45.53 -4.02
CA VAL A 184 -1.46 -46.17 -3.59
C VAL A 184 -2.17 -45.33 -2.53
N LEU A 185 -1.44 -44.79 -1.54
CA LEU A 185 -2.00 -43.89 -0.53
C LEU A 185 -2.54 -42.60 -1.17
N ALA A 186 -1.84 -41.99 -2.13
CA ALA A 186 -2.30 -40.80 -2.83
C ALA A 186 -3.60 -41.06 -3.62
N TYR A 187 -3.72 -42.21 -4.29
CA TYR A 187 -4.97 -42.64 -4.93
C TYR A 187 -6.10 -42.78 -3.91
N ALA A 188 -5.86 -43.46 -2.79
CA ALA A 188 -6.86 -43.71 -1.76
C ALA A 188 -7.33 -42.43 -1.03
N LEU A 189 -6.51 -41.38 -0.96
CA LEU A 189 -6.84 -40.10 -0.35
C LEU A 189 -7.59 -39.15 -1.29
N THR A 190 -7.51 -39.35 -2.60
CA THR A 190 -8.22 -38.54 -3.61
C THR A 190 -9.73 -38.44 -3.36
N PRO A 191 -10.49 -39.55 -3.16
CA PRO A 191 -11.92 -39.47 -2.88
C PRO A 191 -12.24 -38.77 -1.53
N LEU A 192 -11.38 -38.91 -0.53
CA LEU A 192 -11.51 -38.19 0.74
C LEU A 192 -11.37 -36.67 0.53
N SER A 193 -10.39 -36.26 -0.28
CA SER A 193 -10.21 -34.84 -0.64
C SER A 193 -11.44 -34.26 -1.32
N VAL A 194 -12.04 -35.00 -2.27
CA VAL A 194 -13.30 -34.58 -2.92
C VAL A 194 -14.42 -34.46 -1.90
N MET A 195 -14.61 -35.47 -1.04
CA MET A 195 -15.65 -35.48 0.00
C MET A 195 -15.54 -34.31 0.99
N LEU A 196 -14.32 -33.88 1.33
CA LEU A 196 -14.07 -32.73 2.22
C LEU A 196 -14.43 -31.38 1.58
N SER A 197 -14.61 -31.32 0.25
CA SER A 197 -14.89 -30.07 -0.49
C SER A 197 -16.36 -29.88 -0.89
N THR A 198 -17.22 -30.89 -0.69
CA THR A 198 -18.63 -30.85 -1.10
C THR A 198 -19.45 -29.90 -0.23
N ARG A 199 -20.49 -29.27 -0.80
CA ARG A 199 -21.43 -28.41 -0.05
C ARG A 199 -22.60 -29.22 0.47
N GLU A 200 -23.09 -30.17 -0.32
CA GLU A 200 -24.04 -31.21 0.13
C GLU A 200 -23.24 -32.30 0.86
N SER A 201 -22.62 -31.89 1.96
CA SER A 201 -21.60 -32.66 2.65
C SER A 201 -22.24 -33.70 3.57
N ILE A 202 -22.06 -34.97 3.22
CA ILE A 202 -22.39 -36.11 4.10
C ILE A 202 -21.67 -35.97 5.45
N LEU A 203 -20.42 -35.47 5.42
CA LEU A 203 -19.65 -35.21 6.63
C LEU A 203 -20.34 -34.17 7.52
N SER A 204 -20.96 -33.14 6.94
CA SER A 204 -21.70 -32.13 7.72
C SER A 204 -22.97 -32.72 8.35
N LEU A 205 -23.65 -33.65 7.66
CA LEU A 205 -24.81 -34.37 8.21
C LEU A 205 -24.42 -35.22 9.43
N VAL A 206 -23.34 -36.01 9.30
CA VAL A 206 -22.85 -36.91 10.35
C VAL A 206 -22.26 -36.11 11.52
N THR A 207 -21.26 -35.28 11.25
CA THR A 207 -20.50 -34.58 12.29
C THR A 207 -21.26 -33.41 12.92
N GLY A 208 -22.08 -32.71 12.12
CA GLY A 208 -22.74 -31.48 12.52
C GLY A 208 -21.93 -30.22 12.33
N LEU A 209 -20.69 -30.36 11.87
CA LEU A 209 -19.84 -29.24 11.52
C LEU A 209 -20.27 -28.67 10.18
N PRO A 210 -20.21 -27.34 9.98
CA PRO A 210 -20.48 -26.76 8.68
C PRO A 210 -19.41 -27.16 7.66
N TYR A 211 -19.81 -27.37 6.39
CA TYR A 211 -18.91 -27.85 5.34
C TYR A 211 -17.67 -26.96 5.15
N GLN A 212 -17.78 -25.65 5.42
CA GLN A 212 -16.65 -24.73 5.31
C GLN A 212 -15.48 -25.10 6.22
N SER A 213 -15.75 -25.74 7.36
CA SER A 213 -14.74 -26.19 8.30
C SER A 213 -13.82 -27.26 7.70
N PHE A 214 -14.31 -28.04 6.73
CA PHE A 214 -13.56 -29.10 6.07
C PHE A 214 -12.66 -28.60 4.94
N ASN A 215 -12.90 -27.41 4.40
CA ASN A 215 -12.09 -26.83 3.32
C ASN A 215 -10.61 -26.66 3.71
N PHE A 216 -10.33 -26.45 5.01
CA PHE A 216 -8.96 -26.47 5.53
C PHE A 216 -8.30 -27.82 5.28
N LEU A 217 -8.95 -28.92 5.66
CA LEU A 217 -8.45 -30.28 5.46
C LEU A 217 -8.38 -30.66 3.98
N HIS A 218 -9.35 -30.26 3.16
CA HIS A 218 -9.30 -30.45 1.71
C HIS A 218 -8.02 -29.87 1.10
N ARG A 219 -7.69 -28.62 1.44
CA ARG A 219 -6.47 -27.95 0.92
C ARG A 219 -5.19 -28.67 1.34
N TRP A 220 -5.05 -28.96 2.63
CA TRP A 220 -3.84 -29.62 3.14
C TRP A 220 -3.72 -31.08 2.70
N LEU A 221 -4.84 -31.79 2.57
CA LEU A 221 -4.84 -33.13 1.99
C LEU A 221 -4.43 -33.10 0.52
N GLY A 222 -4.83 -32.07 -0.25
CA GLY A 222 -4.33 -31.83 -1.59
C GLY A 222 -2.80 -31.67 -1.65
N TYR A 223 -2.20 -30.94 -0.69
CA TYR A 223 -0.74 -30.84 -0.59
C TYR A 223 -0.07 -32.17 -0.22
N ILE A 224 -0.68 -32.95 0.68
CA ILE A 224 -0.18 -34.30 1.03
C ILE A 224 -0.20 -35.22 -0.19
N ILE A 225 -1.31 -35.24 -0.94
CA ILE A 225 -1.44 -36.01 -2.18
C ILE A 225 -0.36 -35.59 -3.18
N PHE A 226 -0.15 -34.28 -3.38
CA PHE A 226 0.90 -33.78 -4.27
C PHE A 226 2.31 -34.23 -3.84
N VAL A 227 2.65 -34.13 -2.55
CA VAL A 227 3.95 -34.56 -2.04
C VAL A 227 4.13 -36.07 -2.23
N GLN A 228 3.13 -36.87 -1.90
CA GLN A 228 3.17 -38.34 -2.09
C GLN A 228 3.32 -38.71 -3.57
N SER A 229 2.55 -38.06 -4.46
CA SER A 229 2.64 -38.27 -5.91
C SER A 229 3.99 -37.82 -6.48
N ALA A 230 4.51 -36.66 -6.06
CA ALA A 230 5.81 -36.17 -6.51
C ALA A 230 6.94 -37.10 -6.06
N LEU A 231 6.91 -37.56 -4.80
CA LEU A 231 7.90 -38.52 -4.28
C LEU A 231 7.79 -39.88 -4.98
N HIS A 232 6.57 -40.34 -5.30
CA HIS A 232 6.33 -41.53 -6.12
C HIS A 232 7.00 -41.38 -7.50
N THR A 233 6.74 -40.26 -8.19
CA THR A 233 7.33 -39.98 -9.50
C THR A 233 8.86 -39.90 -9.43
N ILE A 234 9.42 -39.18 -8.44
CA ILE A 234 10.86 -39.06 -8.25
C ILE A 234 11.50 -40.42 -7.98
N GLY A 235 10.88 -41.23 -7.11
CA GLY A 235 11.37 -42.57 -6.76
C GLY A 235 11.45 -43.47 -7.99
N TRP A 236 10.38 -43.52 -8.80
CA TRP A 236 10.35 -44.30 -10.03
C TRP A 236 11.29 -43.76 -11.11
N CYS A 237 11.43 -42.44 -11.25
CA CYS A 237 12.46 -41.84 -12.13
C CYS A 237 13.88 -42.27 -11.73
N ILE A 238 14.22 -42.26 -10.43
CA ILE A 238 15.53 -42.71 -9.95
C ILE A 238 15.74 -44.19 -10.29
N ILE A 239 14.73 -45.02 -10.07
CA ILE A 239 14.80 -46.46 -10.35
C ILE A 239 15.05 -46.70 -11.84
N GLU A 240 14.22 -46.14 -12.72
CA GLU A 240 14.20 -46.45 -14.15
C GLU A 240 15.30 -45.74 -14.95
N ILE A 241 15.77 -44.57 -14.51
CA ILE A 241 16.80 -43.77 -15.23
C ILE A 241 18.21 -44.01 -14.67
N ARG A 242 18.36 -44.45 -13.41
CA ARG A 242 19.68 -44.64 -12.79
C ARG A 242 19.96 -46.06 -12.34
N LEU A 243 19.02 -46.71 -11.63
CA LEU A 243 19.31 -47.97 -10.95
C LEU A 243 19.16 -49.19 -11.86
N TYR A 244 18.25 -49.15 -12.82
CA TYR A 244 18.07 -50.20 -13.82
C TYR A 244 18.98 -49.98 -15.03
N GLN A 245 19.43 -51.08 -15.62
CA GLN A 245 20.43 -51.14 -16.68
C GLN A 245 19.97 -52.11 -17.78
N PRO A 246 20.36 -51.92 -19.05
CA PRO A 246 21.30 -50.90 -19.57
C PRO A 246 20.66 -49.52 -19.81
N GLN A 247 21.37 -48.46 -19.44
CA GLN A 247 21.03 -47.09 -19.83
C GLN A 247 21.71 -46.71 -21.17
N PRO A 248 21.07 -45.88 -22.03
CA PRO A 248 19.78 -45.21 -21.85
C PRO A 248 18.56 -46.05 -22.29
N THR A 249 18.77 -47.28 -22.77
CA THR A 249 17.71 -48.11 -23.39
C THR A 249 16.51 -48.33 -22.48
N VAL A 250 16.74 -48.70 -21.22
CA VAL A 250 15.66 -48.92 -20.23
C VAL A 250 14.82 -47.65 -20.04
N ALA A 251 15.46 -46.48 -19.90
CA ALA A 251 14.74 -45.22 -19.72
C ALA A 251 13.91 -44.83 -20.95
N ILE A 252 14.44 -45.04 -22.17
CA ILE A 252 13.74 -44.73 -23.42
C ILE A 252 12.53 -45.65 -23.60
N GLU A 253 12.69 -46.96 -23.35
CA GLU A 253 11.59 -47.93 -23.46
C GLU A 253 10.51 -47.70 -22.39
N TRP A 254 10.89 -47.21 -21.21
CA TRP A 254 9.97 -46.91 -20.11
C TRP A 254 9.13 -45.65 -20.37
N ILE A 255 9.75 -44.55 -20.79
CA ILE A 255 9.07 -43.24 -20.88
C ILE A 255 7.97 -43.21 -21.95
N VAL A 256 8.08 -44.04 -23.00
CA VAL A 256 7.08 -44.14 -24.08
C VAL A 256 5.90 -45.05 -23.73
N GLN A 257 5.91 -45.73 -22.59
CA GLN A 257 4.81 -46.59 -22.17
C GLN A 257 3.57 -45.76 -21.84
N THR A 258 2.41 -46.19 -22.33
CA THR A 258 1.14 -45.44 -22.22
C THR A 258 0.83 -45.01 -20.79
N TYR A 259 1.04 -45.89 -19.81
CA TYR A 259 0.75 -45.59 -18.40
C TYR A 259 1.70 -44.53 -17.84
N MET A 260 2.96 -44.49 -18.28
CA MET A 260 3.93 -43.47 -17.89
C MET A 260 3.62 -42.11 -18.51
N VAL A 261 3.22 -42.08 -19.79
CA VAL A 261 2.76 -40.85 -20.45
C VAL A 261 1.59 -40.25 -19.68
N TRP A 262 0.59 -41.06 -19.32
CA TRP A 262 -0.52 -40.60 -18.48
C TRP A 262 -0.09 -40.22 -17.06
N GLY A 263 0.94 -40.87 -16.50
CA GLY A 263 1.54 -40.48 -15.22
C GLY A 263 2.18 -39.10 -15.25
N LEU A 264 2.91 -38.78 -16.32
CA LEU A 264 3.46 -37.45 -16.56
C LEU A 264 2.35 -36.40 -16.69
N VAL A 265 1.32 -36.68 -17.49
CA VAL A 265 0.15 -35.81 -17.63
C VAL A 265 -0.55 -35.60 -16.29
N ALA A 266 -0.77 -36.66 -15.51
CA ALA A 266 -1.38 -36.58 -14.19
C ALA A 266 -0.55 -35.71 -13.23
N MET A 267 0.78 -35.85 -13.23
CA MET A 267 1.67 -35.05 -12.39
C MET A 267 1.67 -33.57 -12.81
N ILE A 268 1.67 -33.27 -14.12
CA ILE A 268 1.55 -31.89 -14.63
C ILE A 268 0.21 -31.28 -14.20
N LEU A 269 -0.90 -31.99 -14.38
CA LEU A 269 -2.23 -31.52 -13.98
C LEU A 269 -2.33 -31.30 -12.47
N LEU A 270 -1.77 -32.21 -11.67
CA LEU A 270 -1.74 -32.07 -10.20
C LEU A 270 -0.87 -30.88 -9.77
N THR A 271 0.25 -30.63 -10.46
CA THR A 271 1.09 -29.45 -10.22
C THR A 271 0.32 -28.17 -10.54
N LEU A 272 -0.35 -28.11 -11.68
CA LEU A 272 -1.20 -26.96 -12.06
C LEU A 272 -2.34 -26.75 -11.05
N LEU A 273 -2.99 -27.83 -10.61
CA LEU A 273 -4.01 -27.78 -9.57
C LEU A 273 -3.46 -27.14 -8.29
N VAL A 274 -2.31 -27.58 -7.80
CA VAL A 274 -1.70 -27.05 -6.57
C VAL A 274 -1.29 -25.59 -6.74
N VAL A 275 -0.55 -25.26 -7.81
CA VAL A 275 -0.02 -23.92 -8.05
C VAL A 275 -1.16 -22.90 -8.20
N LEU A 276 -2.18 -23.19 -9.01
CA LEU A 276 -3.33 -22.30 -9.20
C LEU A 276 -4.22 -22.20 -7.95
N SER A 277 -4.12 -23.16 -7.02
CA SER A 277 -4.84 -23.14 -5.73
C SER A 277 -4.09 -22.41 -4.61
N THR A 278 -2.86 -21.95 -4.85
CA THR A 278 -2.11 -21.16 -3.86
C THR A 278 -2.69 -19.74 -3.75
N PRO A 279 -2.53 -19.05 -2.60
CA PRO A 279 -2.94 -17.66 -2.46
C PRO A 279 -2.35 -16.74 -3.55
N TRP A 280 -1.10 -16.99 -3.95
CA TRP A 280 -0.45 -16.28 -5.05
C TRP A 280 -1.19 -16.51 -6.39
N GLY A 281 -1.47 -17.76 -6.74
CA GLY A 281 -2.16 -18.11 -7.99
C GLY A 281 -3.57 -17.51 -8.05
N ILE A 282 -4.32 -17.61 -6.96
CA ILE A 282 -5.68 -17.05 -6.86
C ILE A 282 -5.66 -15.52 -6.97
N ARG A 283 -4.68 -14.83 -6.39
CA ARG A 283 -4.53 -13.38 -6.50
C ARG A 283 -4.20 -12.95 -7.94
N LEU A 284 -3.39 -13.73 -8.65
CA LEU A 284 -2.99 -13.44 -10.03
C LEU A 284 -4.15 -13.61 -11.01
N THR A 285 -4.90 -14.71 -10.92
CA THR A 285 -5.97 -15.03 -11.90
C THR A 285 -7.37 -14.58 -11.47
N GLY A 286 -7.57 -14.28 -10.18
CA GLY A 286 -8.87 -14.06 -9.57
C GLY A 286 -9.55 -15.35 -9.10
N TYR A 287 -10.41 -15.22 -8.07
CA TYR A 287 -11.10 -16.34 -7.43
C TYR A 287 -12.06 -17.10 -8.35
N GLU A 288 -12.75 -16.38 -9.24
CA GLU A 288 -13.70 -16.99 -10.17
C GLU A 288 -13.01 -17.89 -11.20
N PHE A 289 -11.88 -17.44 -11.75
CA PHE A 289 -11.06 -18.27 -12.62
C PHE A 289 -10.55 -19.51 -11.89
N PHE A 290 -9.93 -19.31 -10.71
CA PHE A 290 -9.42 -20.40 -9.87
C PHE A 290 -10.48 -21.48 -9.67
N ARG A 291 -11.69 -21.10 -9.24
CA ARG A 291 -12.76 -22.06 -8.94
C ARG A 291 -13.16 -22.90 -10.16
N LYS A 292 -13.23 -22.28 -11.34
CA LYS A 292 -13.61 -22.98 -12.59
C LYS A 292 -12.47 -23.85 -13.11
N ALA A 293 -11.26 -23.30 -13.19
CA ALA A 293 -10.08 -24.03 -13.61
C ALA A 293 -9.82 -25.25 -12.72
N HIS A 294 -9.92 -25.09 -11.39
CA HIS A 294 -9.75 -26.18 -10.44
C HIS A 294 -10.73 -27.33 -10.68
N TYR A 295 -12.02 -27.05 -10.96
CA TYR A 295 -12.98 -28.13 -11.25
C TYR A 295 -12.65 -28.87 -12.54
N VAL A 296 -12.32 -28.16 -13.61
CA VAL A 296 -11.99 -28.79 -14.91
C VAL A 296 -10.71 -29.62 -14.77
N LEU A 297 -9.65 -29.02 -14.22
CA LEU A 297 -8.37 -29.70 -14.01
C LEU A 297 -8.50 -30.91 -13.09
N ALA A 298 -9.33 -30.85 -12.04
CA ALA A 298 -9.57 -31.99 -11.15
C ALA A 298 -10.22 -33.18 -11.89
N MET A 299 -11.16 -32.91 -12.80
CA MET A 299 -11.80 -33.97 -13.60
C MET A 299 -10.83 -34.61 -14.58
N VAL A 300 -10.04 -33.79 -15.28
CA VAL A 300 -9.03 -34.28 -16.21
C VAL A 300 -7.92 -35.02 -15.46
N TYR A 301 -7.53 -34.56 -14.27
CA TYR A 301 -6.57 -35.23 -13.39
C TYR A 301 -7.06 -36.62 -12.98
N ILE A 302 -8.33 -36.77 -12.56
CA ILE A 302 -8.90 -38.09 -12.24
C ILE A 302 -8.86 -39.01 -13.47
N GLY A 303 -9.19 -38.49 -14.66
CA GLY A 303 -9.07 -39.24 -15.91
C GLY A 303 -7.62 -39.66 -16.23
N ALA A 304 -6.66 -38.77 -16.03
CA ALA A 304 -5.24 -39.05 -16.22
C ALA A 304 -4.73 -40.10 -15.22
N CYS A 305 -5.16 -40.05 -13.95
CA CYS A 305 -4.87 -41.10 -12.96
C CYS A 305 -5.47 -42.46 -13.36
N TRP A 306 -6.65 -42.48 -13.97
CA TRP A 306 -7.20 -43.72 -14.51
C TRP A 306 -6.30 -44.28 -15.62
N GLY A 307 -5.89 -43.43 -16.58
CA GLY A 307 -4.97 -43.82 -17.65
C GLY A 307 -3.58 -44.24 -17.15
N HIS A 308 -3.10 -43.63 -16.08
CA HIS A 308 -1.83 -43.96 -15.44
C HIS A 308 -1.85 -45.32 -14.75
N TRP A 309 -2.94 -45.66 -14.04
CA TRP A 309 -3.03 -46.95 -13.36
C TRP A 309 -4.48 -47.42 -13.15
N GLU A 310 -5.03 -48.10 -14.16
CA GLU A 310 -6.43 -48.54 -14.16
C GLU A 310 -6.78 -49.47 -12.98
N LYS A 311 -5.83 -50.29 -12.50
CA LYS A 311 -6.10 -51.27 -11.44
C LYS A 311 -6.54 -50.62 -10.13
N LEU A 312 -6.24 -49.33 -9.92
CA LEU A 312 -6.64 -48.54 -8.75
C LEU A 312 -7.87 -47.63 -9.00
N LYS A 313 -8.59 -47.80 -10.13
CA LYS A 313 -9.80 -47.01 -10.45
C LYS A 313 -10.89 -47.06 -9.38
N VAL A 314 -10.90 -48.11 -8.55
CA VAL A 314 -11.81 -48.28 -7.41
C VAL A 314 -11.72 -47.14 -6.40
N PHE A 315 -10.58 -46.46 -6.28
CA PHE A 315 -10.44 -45.28 -5.42
C PHE A 315 -10.91 -43.99 -6.10
N LEU A 316 -10.90 -43.93 -7.43
CA LEU A 316 -11.27 -42.73 -8.20
C LEU A 316 -12.79 -42.61 -8.38
N LEU A 317 -13.46 -43.74 -8.66
CA LEU A 317 -14.91 -43.79 -8.91
C LEU A 317 -15.76 -43.21 -7.75
N PRO A 318 -15.51 -43.53 -6.47
CA PRO A 318 -16.25 -42.94 -5.36
C PRO A 318 -16.16 -41.42 -5.32
N GLY A 319 -15.00 -40.84 -5.65
CA GLY A 319 -14.80 -39.40 -5.72
C GLY A 319 -15.72 -38.75 -6.76
N LEU A 320 -15.79 -39.35 -7.96
CA LEU A 320 -16.69 -38.90 -9.03
C LEU A 320 -18.16 -39.02 -8.62
N ILE A 321 -18.55 -40.18 -8.04
CA ILE A 321 -19.93 -40.42 -7.58
C ILE A 321 -20.35 -39.37 -6.55
N VAL A 322 -19.52 -39.13 -5.54
CA VAL A 322 -19.78 -38.12 -4.50
C VAL A 322 -19.92 -36.72 -5.12
N TRP A 323 -19.09 -36.39 -6.10
CA TRP A 323 -19.19 -35.11 -6.81
C TRP A 323 -20.49 -34.97 -7.61
N PHE A 324 -20.88 -36.00 -8.38
CA PHE A 324 -22.12 -35.98 -9.16
C PHE A 324 -23.36 -35.90 -8.27
N ILE A 325 -23.40 -36.68 -7.17
CA ILE A 325 -24.50 -36.62 -6.19
C ILE A 325 -24.61 -35.23 -5.59
N ASP A 326 -23.49 -34.63 -5.16
CA ASP A 326 -23.46 -33.28 -4.63
C ASP A 326 -24.02 -32.25 -5.64
N ARG A 327 -23.68 -32.37 -6.93
CA ARG A 327 -24.21 -31.48 -7.97
C ARG A 327 -25.69 -31.72 -8.25
N GLY A 328 -26.12 -32.97 -8.33
CA GLY A 328 -27.52 -33.35 -8.55
C GLY A 328 -28.43 -32.83 -7.44
N ILE A 329 -28.03 -32.99 -6.17
CA ILE A 329 -28.80 -32.48 -5.02
C ILE A 329 -28.90 -30.96 -5.05
N ARG A 330 -27.82 -30.24 -5.36
CA ARG A 330 -27.86 -28.76 -5.47
C ARG A 330 -28.80 -28.30 -6.58
N PHE A 331 -28.75 -28.97 -7.73
CA PHE A 331 -29.63 -28.67 -8.86
C PHE A 331 -31.10 -28.91 -8.47
N ALA A 332 -31.41 -30.09 -7.93
CA ALA A 332 -32.74 -30.45 -7.47
C ALA A 332 -33.25 -29.46 -6.40
N ARG A 333 -32.43 -29.08 -5.41
CA ARG A 333 -32.82 -28.11 -4.39
C ARG A 333 -33.11 -26.73 -4.96
N THR A 334 -32.28 -26.26 -5.89
CA THR A 334 -32.49 -24.96 -6.55
C THR A 334 -33.77 -24.99 -7.39
N ALA A 335 -33.99 -26.08 -8.12
CA ALA A 335 -35.22 -26.27 -8.89
C ALA A 335 -36.45 -26.26 -7.97
N LEU A 336 -36.46 -27.06 -6.90
CA LEU A 336 -37.57 -27.11 -5.94
C LEU A 336 -37.85 -25.77 -5.26
N LEU A 337 -36.83 -24.98 -4.95
CA LEU A 337 -37.00 -23.64 -4.35
C LEU A 337 -37.67 -22.65 -5.31
N HIS A 338 -37.45 -22.78 -6.62
CA HIS A 338 -37.89 -21.81 -7.62
C HIS A 338 -39.02 -22.31 -8.53
N TYR A 339 -39.41 -23.58 -8.41
CA TYR A 339 -40.48 -24.18 -9.19
C TYR A 339 -41.81 -24.00 -8.46
N ASN A 340 -42.50 -22.91 -8.78
CA ASN A 340 -43.72 -22.46 -8.11
C ASN A 340 -44.81 -22.12 -9.13
N PHE A 341 -46.04 -21.88 -8.67
CA PHE A 341 -47.12 -21.39 -9.52
C PHE A 341 -46.82 -19.96 -10.02
N LEU A 342 -46.85 -19.77 -11.34
CA LEU A 342 -46.68 -18.49 -11.99
C LEU A 342 -48.01 -17.68 -11.92
N PRO A 343 -47.95 -16.33 -12.06
CA PRO A 343 -49.16 -15.50 -12.16
C PRO A 343 -50.09 -15.90 -13.31
N SER A 344 -49.58 -16.61 -14.31
CA SER A 344 -50.32 -17.20 -15.44
C SER A 344 -51.03 -18.51 -15.11
N GLY A 345 -51.04 -18.96 -13.84
CA GLY A 345 -51.73 -20.18 -13.38
C GLY A 345 -51.01 -21.50 -13.63
N HIS A 346 -49.88 -21.50 -14.36
CA HIS A 346 -49.09 -22.70 -14.65
C HIS A 346 -47.88 -22.82 -13.70
N MET A 347 -47.45 -24.04 -13.39
CA MET A 347 -46.20 -24.25 -12.65
C MET A 347 -44.99 -23.99 -13.54
N GLY A 348 -43.99 -23.29 -13.01
CA GLY A 348 -42.75 -23.01 -13.73
C GLY A 348 -41.63 -22.48 -12.85
N PHE A 349 -40.43 -22.39 -13.42
CA PHE A 349 -39.28 -21.81 -12.75
C PHE A 349 -39.39 -20.28 -12.72
N ARG A 350 -39.35 -19.68 -11.53
CA ARG A 350 -39.37 -18.22 -11.35
C ARG A 350 -38.24 -17.77 -10.43
N ALA A 351 -37.39 -16.87 -10.92
CA ALA A 351 -36.43 -16.15 -10.10
C ALA A 351 -37.14 -15.20 -9.13
N ALA A 352 -36.59 -15.02 -7.94
CA ALA A 352 -37.09 -14.03 -6.98
C ALA A 352 -36.82 -12.61 -7.49
N SER A 353 -37.76 -11.69 -7.26
CA SER A 353 -37.66 -10.31 -7.73
C SER A 353 -37.27 -9.41 -6.55
N ALA A 354 -36.02 -8.96 -6.53
CA ALA A 354 -35.43 -8.19 -5.43
C ALA A 354 -35.54 -6.68 -5.62
N ASN A 355 -36.04 -6.00 -4.60
CA ASN A 355 -35.92 -4.56 -4.46
C ASN A 355 -34.49 -4.22 -4.02
N ILE A 356 -33.95 -3.12 -4.53
CA ILE A 356 -32.55 -2.75 -4.32
C ILE A 356 -32.47 -1.40 -3.60
N SER A 357 -31.59 -1.30 -2.61
CA SER A 357 -31.16 -0.02 -2.03
C SER A 357 -29.65 0.10 -2.12
N LEU A 358 -29.17 1.27 -2.56
CA LEU A 358 -27.75 1.53 -2.77
C LEU A 358 -27.25 2.61 -1.80
N PHE A 359 -26.17 2.31 -1.10
CA PHE A 359 -25.49 3.23 -0.19
C PHE A 359 -24.10 3.58 -0.75
N LYS A 360 -23.91 4.81 -1.21
CA LYS A 360 -22.68 5.24 -1.89
C LYS A 360 -21.47 5.31 -0.93
N ASP A 361 -20.33 4.84 -1.41
CA ASP A 361 -19.04 4.90 -0.69
C ASP A 361 -17.88 4.95 -1.68
N GLU A 362 -17.53 6.17 -2.10
CA GLU A 362 -16.47 6.42 -3.09
C GLU A 362 -15.11 5.90 -2.64
N VAL A 363 -14.85 5.90 -1.34
CA VAL A 363 -13.55 5.52 -0.77
C VAL A 363 -13.41 4.00 -0.62
N ASN A 364 -14.47 3.30 -0.21
CA ASN A 364 -14.36 1.89 0.18
C ASN A 364 -15.23 0.93 -0.65
N GLY A 365 -15.98 1.44 -1.63
CA GLY A 365 -16.89 0.71 -2.49
C GLY A 365 -18.32 0.66 -1.94
N ASP A 366 -19.29 0.93 -2.81
CA ASP A 366 -20.71 1.05 -2.49
C ASP A 366 -21.28 -0.18 -1.76
N VAL A 367 -22.34 -0.02 -0.98
CA VAL A 367 -23.05 -1.12 -0.33
C VAL A 367 -24.42 -1.29 -0.97
N VAL A 368 -24.74 -2.54 -1.31
CA VAL A 368 -26.01 -2.92 -1.92
C VAL A 368 -26.82 -3.71 -0.89
N ARG A 369 -28.08 -3.31 -0.70
CA ARG A 369 -29.09 -4.05 0.07
C ARG A 369 -30.12 -4.62 -0.90
N LEU A 370 -30.45 -5.90 -0.75
CA LEU A 370 -31.47 -6.61 -1.51
C LEU A 370 -32.58 -7.06 -0.58
N ASP A 371 -33.82 -6.81 -0.98
CA ASP A 371 -35.01 -7.15 -0.19
C ASP A 371 -36.10 -7.78 -1.07
N TYR A 372 -36.55 -8.99 -0.72
CA TYR A 372 -37.66 -9.67 -1.39
C TYR A 372 -38.34 -10.70 -0.49
N ASP A 373 -39.55 -11.11 -0.85
CA ASP A 373 -40.27 -12.20 -0.21
C ASP A 373 -40.26 -13.43 -1.14
N HIS A 374 -40.04 -14.61 -0.58
CA HIS A 374 -39.97 -15.85 -1.34
C HIS A 374 -40.79 -16.98 -0.67
N PRO A 375 -41.61 -17.74 -1.42
CA PRO A 375 -42.36 -18.87 -0.87
C PRO A 375 -41.41 -20.05 -0.61
N GLN A 376 -41.13 -20.30 0.67
CA GLN A 376 -40.32 -21.43 1.13
C GLN A 376 -40.50 -21.63 2.63
N ASP A 377 -40.03 -22.77 3.14
CA ASP A 377 -39.92 -23.01 4.57
C ASP A 377 -38.89 -22.09 5.25
N ALA A 378 -39.11 -21.84 6.53
CA ALA A 378 -38.18 -21.08 7.37
C ALA A 378 -36.81 -21.78 7.48
N TRP A 379 -35.72 -21.04 7.28
CA TRP A 379 -34.36 -21.51 7.55
C TRP A 379 -33.98 -21.35 9.03
N ALA A 380 -32.84 -21.89 9.45
CA ALA A 380 -32.30 -21.67 10.79
C ALA A 380 -31.33 -20.48 10.83
N VAL A 381 -31.40 -19.67 11.88
CA VAL A 381 -30.43 -18.58 12.13
C VAL A 381 -28.99 -19.12 12.09
N GLY A 382 -28.12 -18.39 11.38
CA GLY A 382 -26.73 -18.76 11.11
C GLY A 382 -26.50 -19.40 9.73
N GLN A 383 -27.57 -19.81 9.04
CA GLN A 383 -27.47 -20.32 7.68
C GLN A 383 -27.34 -19.20 6.64
N HIS A 384 -26.81 -19.54 5.47
CA HIS A 384 -26.60 -18.66 4.32
C HIS A 384 -27.13 -19.29 3.03
N PHE A 385 -27.31 -18.46 2.01
CA PHE A 385 -27.76 -18.88 0.68
C PHE A 385 -26.71 -18.49 -0.35
N TYR A 386 -26.58 -19.28 -1.41
CA TYR A 386 -25.84 -18.88 -2.59
C TYR A 386 -26.78 -18.16 -3.53
N LEU A 387 -26.49 -16.90 -3.85
CA LEU A 387 -27.25 -16.10 -4.79
C LEU A 387 -26.54 -16.08 -6.14
N THR A 388 -27.33 -16.30 -7.19
CA THR A 388 -26.99 -16.14 -8.60
C THR A 388 -27.83 -14.99 -9.13
N PHE A 389 -27.22 -14.11 -9.91
CA PHE A 389 -27.87 -12.95 -10.51
C PHE A 389 -27.94 -13.16 -12.02
N PRO A 390 -29.05 -13.70 -12.57
CA PRO A 390 -29.13 -14.07 -13.98
C PRO A 390 -28.87 -12.91 -14.93
N ASP A 391 -29.24 -11.69 -14.52
CA ASP A 391 -29.05 -10.45 -15.27
C ASP A 391 -27.57 -10.06 -15.45
N SER A 392 -26.65 -10.70 -14.71
CA SER A 392 -25.20 -10.50 -14.80
C SER A 392 -24.47 -11.77 -15.21
N SER A 393 -24.70 -12.88 -14.48
CA SER A 393 -24.06 -14.17 -14.77
C SER A 393 -24.87 -15.34 -14.20
N ILE A 394 -25.17 -16.32 -15.05
CA ILE A 394 -25.78 -17.61 -14.64
C ILE A 394 -24.74 -18.63 -14.16
N TRP A 395 -23.46 -18.39 -14.41
CA TRP A 395 -22.38 -19.36 -14.14
C TRP A 395 -21.73 -19.17 -12.78
N GLN A 396 -22.10 -18.12 -12.05
CA GLN A 396 -21.50 -17.74 -10.77
C GLN A 396 -22.57 -17.68 -9.69
N SER A 397 -22.20 -18.11 -8.49
CA SER A 397 -23.05 -18.01 -7.32
C SER A 397 -22.21 -17.73 -6.09
N HIS A 398 -22.66 -16.77 -5.28
CA HIS A 398 -21.91 -16.21 -4.17
C HIS A 398 -22.69 -16.37 -2.85
N PRO A 399 -22.03 -16.70 -1.74
CA PRO A 399 -22.70 -16.91 -0.46
C PRO A 399 -23.07 -15.58 0.20
N PHE A 400 -24.32 -15.45 0.64
CA PHE A 400 -24.81 -14.32 1.41
C PHE A 400 -25.66 -14.80 2.59
N THR A 401 -25.44 -14.22 3.76
CA THR A 401 -26.21 -14.50 4.97
C THR A 401 -27.44 -13.58 5.00
N PRO A 402 -28.67 -14.11 5.14
CA PRO A 402 -29.85 -13.29 5.33
C PRO A 402 -29.75 -12.50 6.64
N ILE A 403 -29.98 -11.19 6.58
CA ILE A 403 -30.09 -10.33 7.78
C ILE A 403 -31.47 -10.42 8.43
N SER A 404 -32.45 -10.91 7.67
CA SER A 404 -33.83 -11.09 8.09
C SER A 404 -33.97 -12.26 9.06
N ARG A 405 -35.00 -12.19 9.90
CA ARG A 405 -35.36 -13.26 10.83
C ARG A 405 -36.23 -14.31 10.11
N PRO A 406 -35.93 -15.61 10.21
CA PRO A 406 -36.82 -16.65 9.70
C PRO A 406 -38.11 -16.74 10.54
N VAL A 407 -39.25 -16.99 9.91
CA VAL A 407 -40.56 -17.07 10.58
C VAL A 407 -41.20 -18.44 10.35
N PHE A 408 -41.17 -19.30 11.36
CA PHE A 408 -41.77 -20.63 11.28
C PHE A 408 -43.29 -20.55 11.09
N GLY A 409 -43.83 -21.31 10.12
CA GLY A 409 -45.26 -21.36 9.81
C GLY A 409 -45.77 -20.24 8.90
N ALA A 410 -44.91 -19.37 8.38
CA ALA A 410 -45.30 -18.38 7.38
C ALA A 410 -45.18 -18.93 5.95
N ASP A 411 -46.18 -18.64 5.10
CA ASP A 411 -46.24 -19.09 3.70
C ASP A 411 -45.10 -18.49 2.84
N THR A 412 -44.61 -17.31 3.22
CA THR A 412 -43.49 -16.63 2.56
C THR A 412 -42.47 -16.17 3.58
N GLN A 413 -41.20 -16.17 3.17
CA GLN A 413 -40.09 -15.72 4.00
C GLN A 413 -39.45 -14.47 3.41
N ARG A 414 -39.25 -13.46 4.27
CA ARG A 414 -38.54 -12.23 3.91
C ARG A 414 -37.06 -12.51 3.79
N HIS A 415 -36.48 -12.27 2.63
CA HIS A 415 -35.04 -12.29 2.38
C HIS A 415 -34.51 -10.87 2.30
N SER A 416 -33.58 -10.55 3.20
CA SER A 416 -32.85 -9.30 3.19
C SER A 416 -31.35 -9.61 3.20
N TYR A 417 -30.59 -9.02 2.29
CA TYR A 417 -29.15 -9.21 2.18
C TYR A 417 -28.43 -7.88 2.07
N ILE A 418 -27.24 -7.80 2.65
CA ILE A 418 -26.34 -6.66 2.47
C ILE A 418 -24.97 -7.17 2.03
N PHE A 419 -24.37 -6.51 1.06
CA PHE A 419 -23.00 -6.77 0.67
C PHE A 419 -22.33 -5.52 0.13
N ARG A 420 -21.01 -5.49 0.27
CA ARG A 420 -20.20 -4.42 -0.29
C ARG A 420 -19.77 -4.75 -1.71
N ALA A 421 -19.92 -3.79 -2.61
CA ALA A 421 -19.43 -3.84 -3.98
C ALA A 421 -17.90 -3.91 -3.95
N ARG A 422 -17.37 -5.02 -4.45
CA ARG A 422 -15.94 -5.28 -4.65
C ARG A 422 -15.73 -5.66 -6.11
N LYS A 423 -14.49 -5.89 -6.53
CA LYS A 423 -14.18 -6.34 -7.91
C LYS A 423 -14.98 -7.60 -8.28
N GLY A 424 -15.31 -7.74 -9.55
CA GLY A 424 -16.05 -8.89 -10.08
C GLY A 424 -17.56 -8.72 -9.96
N GLU A 425 -18.26 -9.79 -9.59
CA GLU A 425 -19.73 -9.86 -9.68
C GLU A 425 -20.44 -8.83 -8.81
N THR A 426 -19.99 -8.59 -7.57
CA THR A 426 -20.67 -7.63 -6.68
C THR A 426 -20.59 -6.18 -7.19
N ARG A 427 -19.52 -5.78 -7.90
CA ARG A 427 -19.47 -4.48 -8.59
C ARG A 427 -20.42 -4.43 -9.78
N LYS A 428 -20.49 -5.49 -10.60
CA LYS A 428 -21.45 -5.54 -11.72
C LYS A 428 -22.89 -5.37 -11.23
N ILE A 429 -23.25 -6.00 -10.11
CA ILE A 429 -24.58 -5.82 -9.51
C ILE A 429 -24.79 -4.39 -9.03
N ALA A 430 -23.80 -3.76 -8.38
CA ALA A 430 -23.90 -2.35 -7.99
C ALA A 430 -24.09 -1.42 -9.20
N ASP A 431 -23.32 -1.64 -10.29
CA ASP A 431 -23.40 -0.85 -11.51
C ASP A 431 -24.75 -1.05 -12.24
N LEU A 432 -25.24 -2.30 -12.32
CA LEU A 432 -26.57 -2.61 -12.84
C LEU A 432 -27.68 -1.96 -12.01
N SER A 433 -27.52 -1.97 -10.68
CA SER A 433 -28.46 -1.34 -9.75
C SER A 433 -28.49 0.18 -9.96
N MET A 434 -27.33 0.82 -10.12
CA MET A 434 -27.24 2.26 -10.43
C MET A 434 -27.95 2.61 -11.74
N LYS A 435 -27.70 1.85 -12.82
CA LYS A 435 -28.36 2.06 -14.11
C LYS A 435 -29.87 1.95 -14.01
N ARG A 436 -30.37 0.95 -13.27
CA ARG A 436 -31.82 0.75 -13.09
C ARG A 436 -32.44 1.87 -12.24
N ILE A 437 -31.78 2.27 -11.16
CA ILE A 437 -32.26 3.37 -10.30
C ILE A 437 -32.30 4.69 -11.09
N ALA A 438 -31.29 4.96 -11.93
CA ALA A 438 -31.26 6.17 -12.75
C ALA A 438 -32.39 6.21 -13.81
N ASN A 439 -32.71 5.06 -14.42
CA ASN A 439 -33.76 4.97 -15.44
C ASN A 439 -35.18 5.18 -14.88
N ILE A 440 -35.41 4.96 -13.58
CA ILE A 440 -36.69 5.26 -12.90
C ILE A 440 -37.00 6.77 -12.96
N GLY A 441 -35.99 7.63 -12.98
CA GLY A 441 -36.18 9.09 -13.00
C GLY A 441 -36.63 9.69 -14.34
N ASN A 442 -36.57 8.94 -15.44
CA ASN A 442 -36.68 9.47 -16.80
C ASN A 442 -37.96 9.10 -17.56
N HIS A 443 -38.92 8.37 -16.97
CA HIS A 443 -40.13 7.92 -17.67
C HIS A 443 -41.44 8.27 -16.92
N GLU A 444 -42.37 8.95 -17.61
CA GLU A 444 -43.77 9.18 -17.22
C GLU A 444 -44.68 7.95 -17.47
N GLU A 445 -44.19 6.72 -17.29
CA GLU A 445 -45.03 5.51 -17.36
C GLU A 445 -45.56 5.09 -15.99
N SER A 446 -46.66 4.33 -15.98
CA SER A 446 -47.43 3.96 -14.79
C SER A 446 -46.56 3.38 -13.64
N HIS A 447 -46.91 3.75 -12.41
CA HIS A 447 -46.15 3.46 -11.17
C HIS A 447 -45.82 1.97 -10.97
N GLU A 448 -46.62 1.04 -11.52
CA GLU A 448 -46.38 -0.41 -11.44
C GLU A 448 -45.35 -0.93 -12.47
N GLY A 449 -45.32 -0.40 -13.69
CA GLY A 449 -44.34 -0.79 -14.72
C GLY A 449 -42.93 -0.29 -14.40
N LEU A 450 -42.85 0.94 -13.87
CA LEU A 450 -41.60 1.58 -13.42
C LEU A 450 -40.95 0.83 -12.24
N MET A 451 -41.76 0.36 -11.29
CA MET A 451 -41.31 -0.46 -10.15
C MET A 451 -40.88 -1.87 -10.56
N ALA A 452 -41.39 -2.42 -11.66
CA ALA A 452 -40.95 -3.70 -12.20
C ALA A 452 -39.57 -3.61 -12.89
N ALA A 453 -39.29 -2.51 -13.60
CA ALA A 453 -38.00 -2.27 -14.25
C ALA A 453 -36.83 -2.12 -13.24
N ALA A 454 -37.14 -1.62 -12.04
CA ALA A 454 -36.20 -1.40 -10.94
C ALA A 454 -35.70 -2.68 -10.23
N ARG A 455 -36.40 -3.81 -10.36
CA ARG A 455 -36.13 -5.03 -9.57
C ARG A 455 -35.08 -5.93 -10.23
N LEU A 456 -34.24 -6.56 -9.40
CA LEU A 456 -33.20 -7.50 -9.85
C LEU A 456 -33.70 -8.94 -9.73
N SER A 457 -33.49 -9.75 -10.77
CA SER A 457 -33.75 -11.19 -10.70
C SER A 457 -32.69 -11.90 -9.85
N VAL A 458 -33.12 -12.70 -8.88
CA VAL A 458 -32.24 -13.46 -7.98
C VAL A 458 -32.67 -14.93 -7.96
N VAL A 459 -31.72 -15.83 -8.25
CA VAL A 459 -31.88 -17.26 -8.04
C VAL A 459 -31.06 -17.64 -6.81
N MET A 460 -31.64 -18.38 -5.88
CA MET A 460 -30.99 -18.77 -4.64
C MET A 460 -30.93 -20.28 -4.47
N THR A 461 -29.83 -20.74 -3.90
CA THR A 461 -29.63 -22.13 -3.49
C THR A 461 -29.27 -22.18 -2.01
N GLY A 462 -29.99 -22.96 -1.22
CA GLY A 462 -29.74 -23.11 0.21
C GLY A 462 -30.95 -23.70 0.95
N PRO A 463 -31.03 -23.57 2.28
CA PRO A 463 -30.03 -22.95 3.16
C PRO A 463 -28.79 -23.85 3.40
N TYR A 464 -27.65 -23.22 3.67
CA TYR A 464 -26.36 -23.86 3.99
C TYR A 464 -25.76 -23.34 5.30
N GLY A 465 -24.87 -24.11 5.91
CA GLY A 465 -24.16 -23.69 7.13
C GLY A 465 -24.80 -24.18 8.43
N GLU A 466 -24.35 -23.63 9.55
CA GLU A 466 -24.69 -24.11 10.89
C GLU A 466 -26.01 -23.50 11.41
N ARG A 467 -26.73 -24.28 12.23
CA ARG A 467 -27.91 -23.82 12.98
C ARG A 467 -27.45 -23.21 14.31
N THR A 468 -26.96 -21.98 14.25
CA THR A 468 -26.24 -21.32 15.34
C THR A 468 -27.02 -21.21 16.65
N MET A 469 -28.36 -21.10 16.59
CA MET A 469 -29.21 -21.02 17.78
C MET A 469 -29.48 -22.36 18.47
N ARG A 470 -29.13 -23.50 17.85
CA ARG A 470 -29.52 -24.84 18.35
C ARG A 470 -28.87 -25.21 19.68
N SER A 471 -27.65 -24.74 19.93
CA SER A 471 -26.88 -25.03 21.15
C SER A 471 -27.04 -23.97 22.24
N LEU A 472 -27.83 -22.93 21.99
CA LEU A 472 -27.97 -21.79 22.89
C LEU A 472 -28.89 -22.16 24.06
N ALA A 473 -28.34 -22.24 25.27
CA ALA A 473 -29.12 -22.54 26.46
C ALA A 473 -30.07 -21.37 26.81
N SER A 474 -31.22 -21.65 27.44
CA SER A 474 -32.20 -20.61 27.80
C SER A 474 -31.68 -19.60 28.83
N ASP A 475 -30.67 -20.00 29.62
CA ASP A 475 -29.99 -19.19 30.64
C ASP A 475 -28.64 -18.60 30.17
N SER A 476 -28.28 -18.75 28.89
CA SER A 476 -27.00 -18.25 28.34
C SER A 476 -27.02 -16.74 28.08
N ASN A 477 -25.93 -16.05 28.41
CA ASN A 477 -25.72 -14.64 28.08
C ASN A 477 -25.19 -14.51 26.64
N VAL A 478 -25.58 -13.45 25.92
CA VAL A 478 -25.29 -13.32 24.47
C VAL A 478 -24.59 -12.01 24.16
N ILE A 479 -23.42 -12.08 23.55
CA ILE A 479 -22.72 -10.90 23.02
C ILE A 479 -22.47 -11.08 21.51
N CYS A 480 -23.00 -10.14 20.74
CA CYS A 480 -22.87 -10.10 19.29
C CYS A 480 -21.85 -9.01 18.90
N ILE A 481 -20.77 -9.38 18.21
CA ILE A 481 -19.70 -8.46 17.81
C ILE A 481 -19.56 -8.46 16.29
N ALA A 482 -19.84 -7.34 15.63
CA ALA A 482 -19.81 -7.23 14.19
C ALA A 482 -18.85 -6.13 13.71
N GLY A 483 -18.20 -6.36 12.56
CA GLY A 483 -17.44 -5.35 11.83
C GLY A 483 -17.98 -5.18 10.41
N GLY A 484 -18.35 -3.95 10.03
CA GLY A 484 -18.88 -3.63 8.69
C GLY A 484 -20.09 -4.49 8.34
N THR A 485 -20.07 -5.10 7.15
CA THR A 485 -21.12 -6.01 6.63
C THR A 485 -21.25 -7.31 7.43
N GLY A 486 -20.31 -7.62 8.33
CA GLY A 486 -20.40 -8.76 9.24
C GLY A 486 -21.63 -8.74 10.16
N ILE A 487 -22.29 -7.59 10.30
CA ILE A 487 -23.57 -7.45 11.03
C ILE A 487 -24.64 -8.40 10.52
N ALA A 488 -24.59 -8.76 9.24
CA ALA A 488 -25.51 -9.71 8.61
C ALA A 488 -25.57 -11.07 9.32
N TYR A 489 -24.48 -11.51 9.96
CA TYR A 489 -24.43 -12.79 10.66
C TYR A 489 -25.02 -12.73 12.08
N VAL A 490 -24.76 -11.65 12.81
CA VAL A 490 -25.11 -11.55 14.24
C VAL A 490 -26.47 -10.91 14.49
N LEU A 491 -26.99 -10.16 13.53
CA LEU A 491 -28.28 -9.47 13.65
C LEU A 491 -29.48 -10.43 13.72
N PRO A 492 -29.57 -11.50 12.90
CA PRO A 492 -30.65 -12.47 13.00
C PRO A 492 -30.71 -13.20 14.36
N VAL A 493 -29.57 -13.39 15.02
CA VAL A 493 -29.49 -13.96 16.40
C VAL A 493 -30.28 -13.08 17.37
N LEU A 494 -30.03 -11.77 17.33
CA LEU A 494 -30.71 -10.82 18.21
C LEU A 494 -32.19 -10.67 17.85
N LEU A 495 -32.54 -10.66 16.56
CA LEU A 495 -33.93 -10.56 16.11
C LEU A 495 -34.76 -11.79 16.52
N ASP A 496 -34.16 -12.99 16.47
CA ASP A 496 -34.82 -14.21 16.92
C ASP A 496 -35.05 -14.19 18.44
N LEU A 497 -34.02 -13.82 19.21
CA LEU A 497 -34.15 -13.62 20.65
C LEU A 497 -35.18 -12.55 21.01
N ALA A 498 -35.29 -11.48 20.22
CA ALA A 498 -36.28 -10.42 20.40
C ALA A 498 -37.73 -10.85 20.15
N SER A 499 -37.93 -11.97 19.45
CA SER A 499 -39.24 -12.55 19.20
C SER A 499 -39.70 -13.53 20.27
N GLN A 500 -38.79 -13.97 21.15
CA GLN A 500 -39.06 -14.91 22.24
C GLN A 500 -39.37 -14.16 23.56
N THR A 501 -39.98 -14.87 24.52
CA THR A 501 -40.20 -14.33 25.88
C THR A 501 -38.86 -13.99 26.52
N GLN A 502 -38.69 -12.73 26.94
CA GLN A 502 -37.43 -12.26 27.51
C GLN A 502 -37.25 -12.80 28.94
N THR A 503 -36.09 -13.40 29.22
CA THR A 503 -35.69 -13.78 30.58
C THR A 503 -35.03 -12.57 31.27
N PRO A 504 -35.49 -12.17 32.47
CA PRO A 504 -35.02 -10.93 33.11
C PRO A 504 -33.52 -10.95 33.44
N ASP A 505 -32.96 -12.12 33.77
CA ASP A 505 -31.54 -12.25 34.17
C ASP A 505 -30.56 -12.43 33.01
N ARG A 506 -31.04 -12.45 31.76
CA ARG A 506 -30.19 -12.69 30.59
C ARG A 506 -29.54 -11.40 30.12
N HIS A 507 -28.22 -11.35 30.15
CA HIS A 507 -27.44 -10.23 29.65
C HIS A 507 -27.24 -10.33 28.13
N MET A 508 -27.53 -9.25 27.39
CA MET A 508 -27.44 -9.21 25.93
C MET A 508 -26.76 -7.91 25.45
N SER A 509 -25.78 -8.00 24.54
CA SER A 509 -25.12 -6.83 23.96
C SER A 509 -24.82 -6.98 22.47
N LEU A 510 -24.92 -5.88 21.74
CA LEU A 510 -24.50 -5.73 20.35
C LEU A 510 -23.37 -4.71 20.28
N VAL A 511 -22.20 -5.14 19.83
CA VAL A 511 -21.04 -4.29 19.56
C VAL A 511 -20.84 -4.26 18.05
N TRP A 512 -21.14 -3.13 17.42
CA TRP A 512 -21.02 -3.00 15.96
C TRP A 512 -20.00 -1.92 15.59
N VAL A 513 -18.97 -2.32 14.85
CA VAL A 513 -17.91 -1.44 14.39
C VAL A 513 -18.12 -1.11 12.92
N VAL A 514 -18.31 0.17 12.62
CA VAL A 514 -18.49 0.70 11.26
C VAL A 514 -17.45 1.77 10.95
N ARG A 515 -17.30 2.09 9.66
CA ARG A 515 -16.34 3.12 9.24
C ARG A 515 -16.96 4.50 9.35
N ARG A 516 -18.16 4.66 8.78
CA ARG A 516 -18.88 5.94 8.72
C ARG A 516 -20.16 5.91 9.53
N ARG A 517 -20.67 7.10 9.82
CA ARG A 517 -21.92 7.26 10.56
C ARG A 517 -23.13 6.81 9.72
N SER A 518 -23.11 7.08 8.42
CA SER A 518 -24.14 6.70 7.45
C SER A 518 -24.25 5.20 7.22
N ASP A 519 -23.21 4.43 7.57
CA ASP A 519 -23.23 2.97 7.45
C ASP A 519 -24.27 2.32 8.39
N ILE A 520 -24.75 3.05 9.40
CA ILE A 520 -25.80 2.58 10.32
C ILE A 520 -27.14 2.39 9.59
N ASP A 521 -27.38 3.18 8.53
CA ASP A 521 -28.64 3.17 7.79
C ASP A 521 -28.85 1.86 7.01
N TRP A 522 -27.80 1.04 6.81
CA TRP A 522 -27.90 -0.27 6.16
C TRP A 522 -28.92 -1.20 6.84
N VAL A 523 -29.04 -1.11 8.16
CA VAL A 523 -29.85 -2.00 9.01
C VAL A 523 -30.72 -1.25 10.03
N ALA A 524 -31.01 0.03 9.76
CA ALA A 524 -31.83 0.87 10.64
C ALA A 524 -33.21 0.25 10.99
N PRO A 525 -33.97 -0.36 10.04
CA PRO A 525 -35.25 -1.00 10.36
C PRO A 525 -35.12 -2.12 11.39
N GLU A 526 -34.09 -2.95 11.26
CA GLU A 526 -33.83 -4.07 12.17
C GLU A 526 -33.41 -3.59 13.56
N LEU A 527 -32.57 -2.54 13.64
CA LEU A 527 -32.20 -1.91 14.91
C LEU A 527 -33.42 -1.28 15.62
N ALA A 528 -34.37 -0.72 14.87
CA ALA A 528 -35.62 -0.19 15.41
C ALA A 528 -36.43 -1.29 16.12
N ILE A 529 -36.52 -2.47 15.49
CA ILE A 529 -37.23 -3.64 16.04
C ILE A 529 -36.57 -4.07 17.37
N LEU A 530 -35.24 -4.16 17.41
CA LEU A 530 -34.50 -4.54 18.61
C LEU A 530 -34.70 -3.55 19.76
N LYS A 531 -34.59 -2.24 19.48
CA LYS A 531 -34.80 -1.20 20.51
C LYS A 531 -36.23 -1.22 21.05
N ARG A 532 -37.23 -1.46 20.18
CA ARG A 532 -38.64 -1.55 20.58
C ARG A 532 -38.91 -2.79 21.44
N LYS A 533 -38.49 -3.98 21.00
CA LYS A 533 -38.90 -5.27 21.59
C LYS A 533 -37.99 -5.79 22.72
N CYS A 534 -36.69 -5.52 22.71
CA CYS A 534 -35.76 -6.08 23.71
C CYS A 534 -35.35 -5.07 24.78
N ARG A 535 -36.01 -5.10 25.95
CA ARG A 535 -35.62 -4.24 27.09
C ARG A 535 -34.18 -4.48 27.56
N ASN A 536 -33.74 -5.73 27.66
CA ASN A 536 -32.38 -6.11 28.09
C ASN A 536 -31.28 -5.72 27.09
N LEU A 537 -31.64 -5.44 25.83
CA LEU A 537 -30.71 -5.01 24.77
C LEU A 537 -30.74 -3.49 24.56
N ARG A 538 -31.75 -2.76 25.09
CA ARG A 538 -31.90 -1.31 24.89
C ARG A 538 -30.67 -0.52 25.32
N THR A 539 -30.00 -0.94 26.40
CA THR A 539 -28.77 -0.32 26.92
C THR A 539 -27.49 -0.98 26.41
N GLY A 540 -27.60 -2.12 25.70
CA GLY A 540 -26.48 -2.95 25.28
C GLY A 540 -26.08 -2.79 23.80
N ILE A 541 -26.67 -1.84 23.05
CA ILE A 541 -26.28 -1.54 21.67
C ILE A 541 -25.16 -0.49 21.68
N HIS A 542 -23.94 -0.92 21.36
CA HIS A 542 -22.74 -0.09 21.27
C HIS A 542 -22.25 -0.02 19.83
N ILE A 543 -22.37 1.15 19.21
CA ILE A 543 -21.91 1.40 17.84
C ILE A 543 -20.62 2.20 17.89
N TYR A 544 -19.56 1.66 17.30
CA TYR A 544 -18.24 2.27 17.21
C TYR A 544 -17.98 2.76 15.78
N VAL A 545 -17.75 4.06 15.61
CA VAL A 545 -17.44 4.67 14.30
C VAL A 545 -15.96 5.01 14.26
N THR A 546 -15.24 4.42 13.31
CA THR A 546 -13.77 4.46 13.29
C THR A 546 -13.17 5.59 12.45
N ARG A 547 -13.95 6.33 11.65
CA ARG A 547 -13.48 7.43 10.77
C ARG A 547 -14.29 8.73 10.85
N ALA A 548 -14.97 9.03 11.96
CA ALA A 548 -15.86 10.20 11.99
C ALA A 548 -15.16 11.57 11.87
N ALA A 549 -13.83 11.65 12.03
CA ALA A 549 -13.07 12.91 11.91
C ALA A 549 -12.90 13.40 10.46
N GLU A 550 -12.97 12.51 9.46
CA GLU A 550 -12.88 12.88 8.03
C GLU A 550 -14.18 13.56 7.52
N GLU A 551 -15.33 13.39 8.20
CA GLU A 551 -16.60 14.03 7.84
C GLU A 551 -16.67 15.52 8.24
N ALA A 552 -15.78 16.00 9.12
CA ALA A 552 -15.78 17.39 9.61
C ALA A 552 -15.20 18.42 8.60
N GLY A 553 -14.66 17.97 7.46
CA GLY A 553 -14.03 18.82 6.44
C GLY A 553 -14.98 19.34 5.34
N ILE A 554 -16.26 18.99 5.37
CA ILE A 554 -17.25 19.50 4.40
C ILE A 554 -17.96 20.70 5.03
N PRO A 555 -17.81 21.93 4.50
CA PRO A 555 -18.39 23.11 5.11
C PRO A 555 -19.93 23.06 5.03
N PRO A 556 -20.67 23.28 6.12
CA PRO A 556 -22.10 23.54 6.05
C PRO A 556 -22.37 24.89 5.35
N PRO A 557 -23.55 25.08 4.72
CA PRO A 557 -23.94 26.37 4.17
C PRO A 557 -23.98 27.41 5.30
N ALA A 558 -23.39 28.56 5.04
CA ALA A 558 -23.16 29.60 6.04
C ALA A 558 -24.46 30.16 6.63
N VAL A 559 -24.60 30.06 7.96
CA VAL A 559 -25.38 31.02 8.76
C VAL A 559 -24.56 31.41 9.99
N SER A 560 -24.22 32.69 10.02
CA SER A 560 -23.71 33.54 11.12
C SER A 560 -24.55 33.37 12.40
N GLU A 561 -24.14 33.47 13.67
CA GLU A 561 -22.99 34.10 14.31
C GLU A 561 -22.94 33.68 15.81
N LYS A 562 -21.72 33.58 16.36
CA LYS A 562 -21.21 34.07 17.68
C LYS A 562 -21.60 33.51 19.09
N VAL A 563 -20.50 33.26 19.84
CA VAL A 563 -20.24 33.23 21.31
C VAL A 563 -20.63 31.94 22.06
N GLY A 564 -19.83 31.29 22.93
CA GLY A 564 -18.50 31.53 23.51
C GLY A 564 -18.07 30.29 24.34
N ALA A 565 -16.79 30.23 24.73
CA ALA A 565 -16.14 29.07 25.38
C ALA A 565 -16.50 28.87 26.87
N SER A 566 -16.64 27.62 27.32
CA SER A 566 -16.39 27.17 28.71
C SER A 566 -16.46 25.63 28.84
N ASP A 567 -15.68 25.11 29.79
CA ASP A 567 -15.30 23.72 30.12
C ASP A 567 -16.39 22.74 30.63
N CYS A 568 -16.01 21.45 30.51
CA CYS A 568 -16.26 20.25 31.33
C CYS A 568 -17.61 19.96 32.05
N ALA A 569 -18.06 18.71 31.82
CA ALA A 569 -18.60 17.72 32.76
C ALA A 569 -20.13 17.68 33.11
N LYS A 570 -20.66 16.45 32.91
CA LYS A 570 -21.79 15.75 33.58
C LYS A 570 -23.27 16.03 33.22
N GLU A 571 -23.94 14.89 33.03
CA GLU A 571 -25.29 14.46 33.49
C GLU A 571 -26.60 14.99 32.87
N ILE A 572 -27.26 14.07 32.15
CA ILE A 572 -28.67 13.61 32.23
C ILE A 572 -29.73 14.58 32.81
N ALA A 573 -30.65 15.05 31.94
CA ALA A 573 -32.08 15.21 32.24
C ALA A 573 -32.92 15.44 30.94
N PRO A 574 -34.26 15.23 30.98
CA PRO A 574 -35.05 14.78 29.83
C PRO A 574 -35.74 15.88 29.01
N ALA A 575 -36.13 15.49 27.79
CA ALA A 575 -36.77 16.31 26.76
C ALA A 575 -38.14 16.88 27.17
N THR A 576 -38.37 18.14 26.80
CA THR A 576 -39.71 18.74 26.64
C THR A 576 -39.92 19.14 25.18
N SER A 577 -41.16 18.95 24.73
CA SER A 577 -41.67 19.04 23.37
C SER A 577 -41.90 20.46 22.87
N SER A 578 -41.61 20.73 21.59
CA SER A 578 -42.40 21.62 20.75
C SER A 578 -42.06 21.41 19.26
N ALA A 579 -43.01 21.79 18.41
CA ALA A 579 -43.24 21.27 17.07
C ALA A 579 -42.50 22.03 15.95
N ALA A 580 -42.15 21.24 14.92
CA ALA A 580 -42.02 21.50 13.48
C ALA A 580 -41.91 22.94 12.93
N SER A 581 -40.91 23.14 12.06
CA SER A 581 -41.15 23.63 10.69
C SER A 581 -40.05 23.17 9.73
N SER A 582 -40.48 22.81 8.53
CA SER A 582 -39.75 22.12 7.46
C SER A 582 -39.07 23.09 6.49
N SER A 583 -37.87 22.76 6.02
CA SER A 583 -37.47 23.01 4.63
C SER A 583 -36.59 21.85 4.15
N LEU A 584 -36.98 21.28 3.02
CA LEU A 584 -36.47 20.05 2.41
C LEU A 584 -35.27 20.39 1.50
N ASP A 585 -34.17 19.66 1.65
CA ASP A 585 -33.11 19.56 0.65
C ASP A 585 -33.00 18.13 0.10
N ALA A 586 -32.88 18.05 -1.22
CA ALA A 586 -33.07 16.88 -2.06
C ALA A 586 -31.90 15.87 -2.03
N SER A 587 -31.66 15.21 -0.89
CA SER A 587 -30.74 14.06 -0.78
C SER A 587 -31.37 12.80 -0.16
N SER A 588 -32.59 12.88 0.35
CA SER A 588 -33.33 11.74 0.89
C SER A 588 -34.15 11.02 -0.19
N ALA A 589 -33.48 10.35 -1.14
CA ALA A 589 -34.17 9.53 -2.14
C ALA A 589 -33.99 8.04 -1.86
N LEU A 590 -35.12 7.40 -1.48
CA LEU A 590 -35.42 5.97 -1.45
C LEU A 590 -34.81 5.11 -0.32
N SER A 591 -35.20 5.41 0.93
CA SER A 591 -35.40 4.35 1.93
C SER A 591 -36.83 3.81 1.76
N VAL A 592 -36.98 2.62 1.17
CA VAL A 592 -38.28 1.92 1.03
C VAL A 592 -38.93 1.62 2.39
N HIS A 593 -38.21 1.79 3.50
CA HIS A 593 -38.66 1.44 4.84
C HIS A 593 -38.88 2.63 5.79
N GLY A 594 -38.70 3.87 5.35
CA GLY A 594 -39.17 5.08 6.07
C GLY A 594 -38.59 5.33 7.47
N VAL A 595 -37.55 4.61 7.89
CA VAL A 595 -36.89 4.79 9.20
C VAL A 595 -35.44 5.21 8.99
N SER A 596 -35.08 6.40 9.47
CA SER A 596 -33.73 6.95 9.43
C SER A 596 -33.05 6.82 10.79
N LYS A 597 -31.71 6.89 10.83
CA LYS A 597 -30.94 6.98 12.08
C LYS A 597 -31.45 8.06 13.04
N SER A 598 -31.89 9.22 12.52
CA SER A 598 -32.43 10.33 13.33
C SER A 598 -33.54 9.87 14.27
N ASP A 599 -34.33 8.89 13.82
CA ASP A 599 -35.53 8.41 14.50
C ASP A 599 -35.19 7.36 15.57
N LEU A 600 -33.98 6.77 15.49
CA LEU A 600 -33.53 5.72 16.38
C LEU A 600 -32.90 6.23 17.67
N GLY A 601 -32.44 7.48 17.74
CA GLY A 601 -31.78 8.05 18.92
C GLY A 601 -30.63 7.17 19.46
N LEU A 602 -29.80 6.63 18.55
CA LEU A 602 -28.67 5.76 18.89
C LEU A 602 -27.40 6.60 19.08
N ASN A 603 -26.83 6.54 20.28
CA ASN A 603 -25.50 7.08 20.55
C ASN A 603 -24.43 6.23 19.85
N HIS A 604 -23.33 6.85 19.46
CA HIS A 604 -22.21 6.19 18.82
C HIS A 604 -20.91 6.70 19.45
N ILE A 605 -19.89 5.84 19.50
CA ILE A 605 -18.59 6.12 20.09
C ILE A 605 -17.58 6.27 18.96
N GLN A 606 -16.87 7.39 18.91
CA GLN A 606 -15.82 7.62 17.92
C GLN A 606 -14.49 7.03 18.40
N ALA A 607 -14.36 5.71 18.34
CA ALA A 607 -13.15 5.00 18.74
C ALA A 607 -13.10 3.60 18.12
N ARG A 608 -11.92 2.96 18.17
CA ARG A 608 -11.82 1.51 18.03
C ARG A 608 -12.14 0.86 19.38
N PRO A 609 -13.01 -0.16 19.45
CA PRO A 609 -13.32 -0.80 20.72
C PRO A 609 -12.12 -1.58 21.26
N ASN A 610 -11.84 -1.44 22.55
CA ASN A 610 -10.95 -2.36 23.26
C ASN A 610 -11.71 -3.66 23.53
N LEU A 611 -11.57 -4.64 22.64
CA LEU A 611 -12.32 -5.89 22.70
C LEU A 611 -12.02 -6.72 23.96
N ASP A 612 -10.79 -6.65 24.48
CA ASP A 612 -10.41 -7.31 25.74
C ASP A 612 -11.26 -6.75 26.90
N ALA A 613 -11.37 -5.42 27.00
CA ALA A 613 -12.20 -4.76 28.00
C ALA A 613 -13.69 -5.03 27.78
N VAL A 614 -14.20 -4.86 26.55
CA VAL A 614 -15.63 -5.05 26.23
C VAL A 614 -16.12 -6.45 26.60
N VAL A 615 -15.36 -7.50 26.27
CA VAL A 615 -15.73 -8.88 26.62
C VAL A 615 -15.57 -9.13 28.11
N ALA A 616 -14.51 -8.61 28.74
CA ALA A 616 -14.29 -8.76 30.17
C ALA A 616 -15.41 -8.09 31.00
N ASP A 617 -15.79 -6.87 30.65
CA ASP A 617 -16.84 -6.10 31.31
C ASP A 617 -18.21 -6.76 31.10
N PHE A 618 -18.50 -7.23 29.88
CA PHE A 618 -19.72 -7.97 29.59
C PHE A 618 -19.84 -9.22 30.48
N VAL A 619 -18.75 -9.99 30.58
CA VAL A 619 -18.70 -11.19 31.43
C VAL A 619 -18.77 -10.79 32.91
N ALA A 620 -18.12 -9.71 33.34
CA ALA A 620 -18.19 -9.25 34.73
C ALA A 620 -19.63 -8.94 35.13
N GLY A 621 -20.41 -8.33 34.23
CA GLY A 621 -21.82 -7.99 34.42
C GLY A 621 -22.81 -9.18 34.39
N THR A 622 -22.41 -10.39 34.00
CA THR A 622 -23.33 -11.55 34.00
C THR A 622 -23.58 -12.07 35.41
N VAL A 623 -24.86 -12.32 35.73
CA VAL A 623 -25.30 -12.85 37.04
C VAL A 623 -25.14 -14.37 37.13
N ARG A 624 -25.62 -15.11 36.12
CA ARG A 624 -25.58 -16.59 36.03
C ARG A 624 -25.53 -17.06 34.58
N GLY A 625 -25.20 -18.34 34.37
CA GLY A 625 -25.13 -18.97 33.05
C GLY A 625 -23.84 -18.68 32.28
N GLY A 626 -23.60 -19.47 31.23
CA GLY A 626 -22.46 -19.29 30.33
C GLY A 626 -22.61 -18.05 29.43
N THR A 627 -21.57 -17.74 28.64
CA THR A 627 -21.60 -16.66 27.64
C THR A 627 -21.32 -17.19 26.24
N ASP A 628 -22.22 -16.89 25.32
CA ASP A 628 -22.09 -17.19 23.89
C ASP A 628 -21.73 -15.91 23.12
N VAL A 629 -20.58 -15.95 22.45
CA VAL A 629 -20.02 -14.86 21.64
C VAL A 629 -20.26 -15.16 20.18
N PHE A 630 -21.12 -14.37 19.53
CA PHE A 630 -21.31 -14.42 18.08
C PHE A 630 -20.52 -13.30 17.43
N ALA A 631 -19.59 -13.64 16.54
CA ALA A 631 -18.71 -12.63 15.93
C ALA A 631 -18.61 -12.76 14.41
N SER A 632 -18.63 -11.63 13.71
CA SER A 632 -18.37 -11.59 12.27
C SER A 632 -17.74 -10.28 11.84
N GLY A 633 -16.62 -10.33 11.13
CA GLY A 633 -15.93 -9.13 10.65
C GLY A 633 -14.48 -9.38 10.25
N PRO A 634 -13.63 -8.34 10.24
CA PRO A 634 -12.25 -8.43 9.76
C PRO A 634 -11.45 -9.52 10.46
N GLY A 635 -10.56 -10.19 9.73
CA GLY A 635 -9.81 -11.32 10.27
C GLY A 635 -9.01 -11.03 11.53
N GLY A 636 -8.40 -9.84 11.64
CA GLY A 636 -7.70 -9.40 12.88
C GLY A 636 -8.63 -9.35 14.09
N MET A 637 -9.82 -8.78 13.92
CA MET A 637 -10.86 -8.70 14.97
C MET A 637 -11.27 -10.11 15.45
N ILE A 638 -11.49 -11.03 14.52
CA ILE A 638 -11.88 -12.42 14.85
C ILE A 638 -10.75 -13.17 15.57
N SER A 639 -9.51 -12.99 15.11
CA SER A 639 -8.32 -13.55 15.74
C SER A 639 -8.14 -13.05 17.18
N ASP A 640 -8.37 -11.76 17.44
CA ASP A 640 -8.33 -11.20 18.79
C ASP A 640 -9.46 -11.76 19.65
N LEU A 641 -10.69 -11.82 19.13
CA LEU A 641 -11.83 -12.40 19.86
C LEU A 641 -11.61 -13.86 20.24
N ARG A 642 -11.04 -14.69 19.35
CA ARG A 642 -10.67 -16.07 19.68
C ARG A 642 -9.68 -16.14 20.84
N ARG A 643 -8.66 -15.26 20.85
CA ARG A 643 -7.69 -15.16 21.95
C ARG A 643 -8.37 -14.73 23.25
N ILE A 644 -9.20 -13.69 23.21
CA ILE A 644 -9.90 -13.12 24.38
C ILE A 644 -10.83 -14.17 24.99
N VAL A 645 -11.64 -14.84 24.17
CA VAL A 645 -12.55 -15.89 24.64
C VAL A 645 -11.79 -17.10 25.18
N ALA A 646 -10.67 -17.47 24.56
CA ALA A 646 -9.81 -18.54 25.07
C ALA A 646 -9.23 -18.18 26.46
N ASN A 647 -8.73 -16.96 26.64
CA ASN A 647 -8.14 -16.49 27.89
C ASN A 647 -9.16 -16.35 29.03
N THR A 648 -10.41 -16.03 28.70
CA THR A 648 -11.48 -15.88 29.70
C THR A 648 -12.10 -17.22 30.12
N ASN A 649 -11.91 -18.30 29.36
CA ASN A 649 -12.38 -19.65 29.72
C ASN A 649 -11.57 -20.23 30.89
N LYS A 650 -12.26 -20.68 31.96
CA LYS A 650 -11.62 -21.34 33.11
C LYS A 650 -12.31 -22.67 33.42
N GLY A 651 -11.84 -23.75 32.77
CA GLY A 651 -12.40 -25.10 32.96
C GLY A 651 -12.42 -25.59 34.41
N GLY A 652 -11.44 -25.19 35.24
CA GLY A 652 -11.41 -25.51 36.67
C GLY A 652 -12.58 -24.91 37.46
N GLU A 653 -13.04 -23.71 37.09
CA GLU A 653 -14.19 -23.06 37.72
C GLU A 653 -15.52 -23.63 37.22
N VAL A 654 -15.60 -24.01 35.94
CA VAL A 654 -16.73 -24.77 35.39
C VAL A 654 -16.86 -26.12 36.10
N MET A 655 -15.74 -26.80 36.35
CA MET A 655 -15.72 -28.04 37.13
C MET A 655 -16.18 -27.81 38.57
N LYS A 656 -16.03 -26.62 39.16
CA LYS A 656 -16.58 -26.23 40.48
C LYS A 656 -18.07 -25.90 40.44
N GLY A 657 -18.70 -25.85 39.27
CA GLY A 657 -20.12 -25.51 39.07
C GLY A 657 -20.37 -24.03 38.76
N ASN A 658 -19.32 -23.23 38.54
CA ASN A 658 -19.45 -21.82 38.17
C ASN A 658 -19.49 -21.66 36.64
N ASP A 659 -20.70 -21.73 36.08
CA ASP A 659 -20.93 -21.65 34.63
C ASP A 659 -20.57 -20.30 34.01
N LYS A 660 -20.43 -19.24 34.81
CA LYS A 660 -19.95 -17.93 34.35
C LYS A 660 -18.60 -18.02 33.65
N TRP A 661 -17.83 -19.08 33.92
CA TRP A 661 -16.52 -19.32 33.31
C TRP A 661 -16.54 -20.19 32.04
N ASP A 662 -17.72 -20.66 31.63
CA ASP A 662 -17.94 -21.35 30.38
C ASP A 662 -18.30 -20.36 29.28
N LYS A 663 -17.37 -20.13 28.34
CA LYS A 663 -17.58 -19.23 27.20
C LYS A 663 -17.42 -19.96 25.89
N THR A 664 -18.39 -19.80 25.00
CA THR A 664 -18.35 -20.33 23.64
C THR A 664 -18.23 -19.17 22.66
N ALA A 665 -17.43 -19.33 21.61
CA ALA A 665 -17.33 -18.36 20.53
C ALA A 665 -17.64 -19.03 19.19
N THR A 666 -18.57 -18.43 18.45
CA THR A 666 -18.91 -18.79 17.08
C THR A 666 -18.54 -17.61 16.19
N CYS A 667 -17.50 -17.78 15.38
CA CYS A 667 -16.91 -16.68 14.61
C CYS A 667 -16.88 -16.96 13.11
N ILE A 668 -17.30 -15.99 12.30
CA ILE A 668 -17.12 -15.98 10.84
C ILE A 668 -16.11 -14.89 10.47
N ILE A 669 -15.13 -15.23 9.63
CA ILE A 669 -14.15 -14.27 9.12
C ILE A 669 -14.70 -13.67 7.82
N ASP A 670 -14.88 -12.36 7.79
CA ASP A 670 -15.06 -11.61 6.55
C ASP A 670 -13.69 -11.44 5.89
N ALA A 671 -13.56 -11.84 4.63
CA ALA A 671 -12.31 -11.78 3.89
C ALA A 671 -12.03 -10.34 3.46
N MET A 672 -11.62 -9.50 4.41
CA MET A 672 -11.00 -8.22 4.11
C MET A 672 -9.52 -8.44 3.80
N THR A 673 -9.10 -8.04 2.60
CA THR A 673 -7.69 -7.92 2.22
C THR A 673 -7.02 -6.90 3.13
N GLU A 674 -5.93 -7.30 3.80
CA GLU A 674 -5.07 -6.34 4.49
C GLU A 674 -4.29 -5.53 3.44
N LEU A 675 -3.83 -4.32 3.78
CA LEU A 675 -3.10 -3.47 2.84
C LEU A 675 -1.85 -4.18 2.27
N LEU A 676 -1.15 -4.93 3.12
CA LEU A 676 0.02 -5.75 2.76
C LEU A 676 -0.34 -7.02 1.98
N ASP A 677 -1.63 -7.37 1.86
CA ASP A 677 -2.08 -8.50 1.04
C ASP A 677 -2.26 -8.12 -0.44
N LEU A 678 -2.16 -6.83 -0.78
CA LEU A 678 -2.18 -6.36 -2.17
C LEU A 678 -0.92 -6.80 -2.91
N CYS A 679 -1.02 -6.92 -4.25
CA CYS A 679 0.18 -7.14 -5.04
C CYS A 679 1.12 -5.92 -4.91
N TYR A 680 2.42 -6.19 -5.01
CA TYR A 680 3.47 -5.18 -4.79
C TYR A 680 3.23 -3.91 -5.62
N ASP A 681 2.89 -4.04 -6.91
CA ASP A 681 2.67 -2.88 -7.79
C ASP A 681 1.45 -2.05 -7.41
N MET A 682 0.36 -2.69 -6.97
CA MET A 682 -0.84 -1.98 -6.50
C MET A 682 -0.56 -1.27 -5.17
N LEU A 683 0.18 -1.92 -4.27
CA LEU A 683 0.59 -1.32 -3.01
C LEU A 683 1.51 -0.11 -3.26
N MET A 684 2.51 -0.26 -4.14
CA MET A 684 3.38 0.85 -4.56
C MET A 684 2.55 2.00 -5.12
N LYS A 685 1.66 1.76 -6.09
CA LYS A 685 0.81 2.81 -6.68
C LYS A 685 -0.08 3.52 -5.66
N ILE A 686 -0.65 2.79 -4.70
CA ILE A 686 -1.44 3.40 -3.62
C ILE A 686 -0.56 4.30 -2.77
N LEU A 687 0.62 3.83 -2.37
CA LEU A 687 1.51 4.59 -1.49
C LEU A 687 2.18 5.77 -2.21
N GLU A 688 2.42 5.67 -3.51
CA GLU A 688 2.87 6.78 -4.38
C GLU A 688 1.86 7.94 -4.42
N GLU A 689 0.58 7.69 -4.19
CA GLU A 689 -0.47 8.73 -4.14
C GLU A 689 -0.67 9.35 -2.76
N ILE A 690 0.07 8.90 -1.73
CA ILE A 690 -0.06 9.39 -0.37
C ILE A 690 1.13 10.29 -0.03
N ASN A 691 0.87 11.38 0.71
CA ASN A 691 1.93 12.27 1.17
C ASN A 691 2.98 11.51 2.01
N PRO A 692 4.28 11.80 1.87
CA PRO A 692 5.34 11.13 2.61
C PRO A 692 5.15 11.11 4.13
N GLU A 693 4.58 12.19 4.68
CA GLU A 693 4.28 12.32 6.11
C GLU A 693 3.19 11.37 6.59
N ASP A 694 2.15 11.18 5.79
CA ASP A 694 1.05 10.25 6.07
C ASP A 694 1.51 8.79 5.93
N VAL A 695 2.36 8.50 4.94
CA VAL A 695 3.01 7.18 4.81
C VAL A 695 3.84 6.87 6.06
N ALA A 696 4.63 7.84 6.54
CA ALA A 696 5.41 7.69 7.77
C ALA A 696 4.54 7.51 9.01
N ALA A 697 3.46 8.28 9.16
CA ALA A 697 2.50 8.12 10.25
C ALA A 697 1.81 6.74 10.22
N CYS A 698 1.42 6.28 9.03
CA CYS A 698 0.83 4.95 8.85
C CYS A 698 1.84 3.84 9.15
N ALA A 699 3.11 4.01 8.79
CA ALA A 699 4.21 3.11 9.14
C ALA A 699 4.39 2.95 10.65
N GLN A 700 4.09 3.97 11.46
CA GLN A 700 4.16 3.85 12.92
C GLN A 700 3.03 2.99 13.50
N ALA A 701 1.92 2.84 12.79
CA ALA A 701 0.76 2.08 13.26
C ALA A 701 0.90 0.55 13.10
N SER A 702 1.87 0.06 12.32
CA SER A 702 2.03 -1.37 12.05
C SER A 702 3.50 -1.74 11.81
N LYS A 703 4.02 -2.72 12.57
CA LYS A 703 5.40 -3.22 12.42
C LYS A 703 5.69 -3.78 11.03
N GLY A 704 4.76 -4.54 10.44
CA GLY A 704 4.94 -5.11 9.11
C GLY A 704 4.90 -4.04 8.01
N PHE A 705 4.04 -3.02 8.18
CA PHE A 705 3.98 -1.90 7.24
C PHE A 705 5.20 -0.98 7.40
N ASN A 706 5.68 -0.79 8.63
CA ASN A 706 6.94 -0.11 8.92
C ASN A 706 8.11 -0.77 8.21
N GLU A 707 8.24 -2.10 8.33
CA GLU A 707 9.30 -2.85 7.69
C GLU A 707 9.22 -2.77 6.15
N PHE A 708 8.00 -2.82 5.59
CA PHE A 708 7.79 -2.62 4.15
C PHE A 708 8.25 -1.23 3.70
N VAL A 709 7.80 -0.17 4.37
CA VAL A 709 8.15 1.22 3.99
C VAL A 709 9.66 1.43 4.13
N THR A 710 10.23 1.12 5.30
CA THR A 710 11.65 1.40 5.61
C THR A 710 12.63 0.67 4.70
N LYS A 711 12.34 -0.58 4.31
CA LYS A 711 13.22 -1.37 3.43
C LYS A 711 13.02 -1.09 1.94
N ASN A 712 12.00 -0.34 1.55
CA ASN A 712 11.63 -0.14 0.16
C ASN A 712 12.22 1.15 -0.40
N THR A 713 13.44 1.07 -0.92
CA THR A 713 14.15 2.22 -1.53
C THR A 713 13.42 2.78 -2.75
N ARG A 714 12.75 1.93 -3.53
CA ARG A 714 11.96 2.34 -4.71
C ARG A 714 10.77 3.22 -4.32
N LEU A 715 10.11 2.92 -3.21
CA LEU A 715 9.01 3.73 -2.70
C LEU A 715 9.51 5.12 -2.31
N HIS A 716 10.60 5.20 -1.55
CA HIS A 716 11.20 6.49 -1.16
C HIS A 716 11.61 7.33 -2.38
N LYS A 717 12.22 6.69 -3.40
CA LYS A 717 12.55 7.35 -4.67
C LYS A 717 11.31 7.90 -5.37
N SER A 718 10.27 7.07 -5.51
CA SER A 718 9.05 7.48 -6.21
C SER A 718 8.32 8.60 -5.47
N LEU A 719 8.29 8.56 -4.14
CA LEU A 719 7.73 9.62 -3.32
C LEU A 719 8.55 10.92 -3.46
N TYR A 720 9.88 10.82 -3.44
CA TYR A 720 10.74 12.00 -3.58
C TYR A 720 10.55 12.66 -4.95
N VAL A 721 10.73 11.91 -6.04
CA VAL A 721 10.69 12.45 -7.42
C VAL A 721 9.30 12.95 -7.81
N LYS A 722 8.23 12.45 -7.17
CA LYS A 722 6.87 12.97 -7.37
C LYS A 722 6.68 14.37 -6.78
N HIS A 723 7.40 14.72 -5.72
CA HIS A 723 7.21 15.98 -4.99
C HIS A 723 8.37 16.97 -5.16
N PHE A 724 9.53 16.51 -5.60
CA PHE A 724 10.77 17.28 -5.67
C PHE A 724 11.56 16.94 -6.93
N ASP A 725 12.42 17.85 -7.37
CA ASP A 725 13.23 17.64 -8.57
C ASP A 725 14.30 16.56 -8.34
N ASP A 726 14.50 15.66 -9.32
CA ASP A 726 15.56 14.64 -9.26
C ASP A 726 16.93 15.35 -9.31
N PRO A 727 17.76 15.27 -8.25
CA PRO A 727 19.05 15.94 -8.20
C PRO A 727 20.00 15.51 -9.32
N ARG A 728 19.80 14.30 -9.88
CA ARG A 728 20.61 13.78 -10.98
C ARG A 728 20.30 14.42 -12.31
N ARG A 729 19.23 15.22 -12.45
CA ARG A 729 18.99 15.99 -13.68
C ARG A 729 20.09 17.03 -13.93
N ARG A 730 20.64 17.61 -12.86
CA ARG A 730 21.80 18.52 -12.97
C ARG A 730 23.13 17.78 -13.03
N LYS A 731 23.22 16.61 -12.40
CA LYS A 731 24.43 15.77 -12.36
C LYS A 731 24.10 14.30 -12.63
N PRO A 732 23.93 13.88 -13.90
CA PRO A 732 23.46 12.53 -14.24
C PRO A 732 24.37 11.40 -13.80
N GLN A 733 25.66 11.67 -13.60
CA GLN A 733 26.68 10.69 -13.21
C GLN A 733 26.79 10.49 -11.69
N ASP A 734 26.19 11.37 -10.88
CA ASP A 734 26.22 11.21 -9.42
C ASP A 734 25.52 9.89 -9.03
N PRO A 735 26.05 9.17 -8.03
CA PRO A 735 25.41 7.94 -7.54
C PRO A 735 23.99 8.23 -7.06
N GLU A 736 23.11 7.21 -7.11
CA GLU A 736 21.75 7.40 -6.60
C GLU A 736 21.80 7.90 -5.15
N PRO A 737 21.11 9.01 -4.84
CA PRO A 737 21.07 9.50 -3.47
C PRO A 737 20.37 8.48 -2.57
N ASP A 738 20.68 8.54 -1.28
CA ASP A 738 19.89 7.82 -0.28
C ASP A 738 18.49 8.44 -0.20
N TRP A 739 17.57 7.93 -1.02
CA TRP A 739 16.22 8.46 -1.15
C TRP A 739 15.45 8.50 0.18
N ALA A 740 15.73 7.58 1.10
CA ALA A 740 15.07 7.58 2.41
C ALA A 740 15.58 8.74 3.28
N ARG A 741 16.90 8.96 3.28
CA ARG A 741 17.51 10.10 3.98
C ARG A 741 17.10 11.43 3.36
N GLU A 742 17.09 11.53 2.04
CA GLU A 742 16.70 12.74 1.31
C GLU A 742 15.25 13.12 1.55
N LEU A 743 14.33 12.14 1.43
CA LEU A 743 12.92 12.37 1.71
C LEU A 743 12.69 12.83 3.15
N LYS A 744 13.37 12.20 4.12
CA LYS A 744 13.30 12.61 5.53
C LYS A 744 13.78 14.05 5.73
N ARG A 745 14.94 14.40 5.15
CA ARG A 745 15.56 15.73 5.24
C ARG A 745 14.61 16.82 4.73
N VAL A 746 13.99 16.61 3.56
CA VAL A 746 13.09 17.60 2.97
C VAL A 746 11.75 17.70 3.72
N VAL A 747 11.20 16.58 4.20
CA VAL A 747 9.97 16.60 5.03
C VAL A 747 10.20 17.33 6.35
N GLU A 748 11.37 17.14 6.99
CA GLU A 748 11.75 17.87 8.21
C GLU A 748 11.88 19.38 7.94
N PHE A 749 12.54 19.75 6.84
CA PHE A 749 12.61 21.12 6.36
C PHE A 749 11.22 21.76 6.17
N GLN A 750 10.29 21.07 5.51
CA GLN A 750 8.92 21.55 5.33
C GLN A 750 8.20 21.75 6.69
N LYS A 751 8.35 20.82 7.64
CA LYS A 751 7.71 20.91 8.95
C LYS A 751 8.23 22.09 9.77
N ILE A 752 9.54 22.35 9.73
CA ILE A 752 10.15 23.49 10.43
C ILE A 752 9.66 24.81 9.81
N LEU A 753 9.59 24.91 8.49
CA LEU A 753 9.12 26.11 7.80
C LEU A 753 7.63 26.41 8.01
N HIS A 754 6.81 25.38 8.25
CA HIS A 754 5.41 25.53 8.66
C HIS A 754 5.22 25.89 10.13
N SER A 755 6.22 25.63 10.99
CA SER A 755 6.10 25.92 12.42
C SER A 755 5.84 27.41 12.68
N ALA A 756 4.93 27.72 13.60
CA ALA A 756 4.73 29.10 14.06
C ALA A 756 5.76 29.52 15.12
N HIS A 757 6.55 28.58 15.67
CA HIS A 757 7.49 28.85 16.77
C HIS A 757 8.87 29.26 16.24
N ASN A 758 9.34 30.46 16.63
CA ASN A 758 10.64 30.98 16.23
C ASN A 758 11.83 30.25 16.87
N ASP A 759 11.63 29.66 18.06
CA ASP A 759 12.70 28.94 18.77
C ASP A 759 13.12 27.70 17.96
N VAL A 760 12.14 26.93 17.46
CA VAL A 760 12.37 25.77 16.60
C VAL A 760 13.10 26.16 15.31
N LYS A 761 12.73 27.29 14.70
CA LYS A 761 13.40 27.82 13.50
C LYS A 761 14.83 28.25 13.78
N THR A 762 15.08 28.82 14.95
CA THR A 762 16.39 29.28 15.38
C THR A 762 17.32 28.10 15.68
N GLU A 763 16.83 27.10 16.41
CA GLU A 763 17.60 25.88 16.71
C GLU A 763 17.94 25.09 15.44
N ALA A 764 17.02 25.04 14.47
CA ALA A 764 17.21 24.32 13.21
C ALA A 764 17.83 25.18 12.09
N PHE A 765 18.32 26.40 12.39
CA PHE A 765 18.80 27.37 11.40
C PHE A 765 19.75 26.77 10.36
N HIS A 766 20.83 26.16 10.82
CA HIS A 766 21.87 25.62 9.95
C HIS A 766 21.34 24.52 9.01
N SER A 767 20.53 23.60 9.56
CA SER A 767 19.92 22.49 8.80
C SER A 767 18.93 23.00 7.74
N VAL A 768 18.14 24.01 8.07
CA VAL A 768 17.17 24.61 7.15
C VAL A 768 17.87 25.34 6.02
N CYS A 769 18.83 26.20 6.33
CA CYS A 769 19.54 26.98 5.31
C CYS A 769 20.36 26.10 4.37
N THR A 770 21.07 25.09 4.89
CA THR A 770 21.80 24.12 4.06
C THR A 770 20.86 23.30 3.17
N THR A 771 19.71 22.87 3.68
CA THR A 771 18.70 22.15 2.89
C THR A 771 18.07 23.05 1.82
N ALA A 772 17.77 24.32 2.13
CA ALA A 772 17.27 25.28 1.14
C ALA A 772 18.27 25.51 0.01
N ILE A 773 19.54 25.75 0.35
CA ILE A 773 20.61 25.94 -0.65
C ILE A 773 20.80 24.67 -1.48
N HIS A 774 20.73 23.49 -0.88
CA HIS A 774 20.78 22.23 -1.63
C HIS A 774 19.61 22.10 -2.61
N LEU A 775 18.37 22.39 -2.19
CA LEU A 775 17.20 22.36 -3.06
C LEU A 775 17.29 23.38 -4.21
N ILE A 776 17.82 24.57 -3.93
CA ILE A 776 18.13 25.59 -4.95
C ILE A 776 19.18 25.09 -5.94
N ALA A 777 20.26 24.48 -5.43
CA ALA A 777 21.33 23.94 -6.25
C ALA A 777 20.89 22.79 -7.15
N THR A 778 19.77 22.11 -6.85
CA THR A 778 19.22 20.99 -7.62
C THR A 778 17.97 21.33 -8.43
N MET A 779 17.53 22.60 -8.45
CA MET A 779 16.35 23.04 -9.23
C MET A 779 16.49 22.66 -10.71
N SER A 780 15.55 21.91 -11.25
CA SER A 780 15.56 21.53 -12.66
C SER A 780 14.15 21.49 -13.22
N ASN A 781 13.99 21.91 -14.46
CA ASN A 781 12.69 21.85 -15.12
C ASN A 781 12.34 20.39 -15.44
N ASP A 782 11.08 20.03 -15.22
CA ASP A 782 10.48 18.81 -15.76
C ASP A 782 10.08 18.96 -17.24
N ASP A 783 9.48 17.91 -17.79
CA ASP A 783 9.04 17.87 -19.19
C ASP A 783 7.98 18.94 -19.50
N SER A 784 7.37 19.54 -18.48
CA SER A 784 6.42 20.65 -18.58
C SER A 784 7.05 22.04 -18.40
N GLY A 785 8.37 22.10 -18.19
CA GLY A 785 9.08 23.34 -17.97
C GLY A 785 8.98 23.88 -16.53
N VAL A 786 8.59 23.03 -15.56
CA VAL A 786 8.33 23.43 -14.18
C VAL A 786 9.32 22.77 -13.22
N SER A 787 9.87 23.55 -12.28
CA SER A 787 10.67 23.04 -11.15
C SER A 787 9.82 22.95 -9.89
N HIS A 788 9.71 21.75 -9.32
CA HIS A 788 9.01 21.53 -8.05
C HIS A 788 9.76 22.17 -6.88
N ASN A 789 11.10 22.12 -6.91
CA ASN A 789 11.93 22.75 -5.88
C ASN A 789 11.76 24.27 -5.87
N GLN A 790 11.67 24.90 -7.05
CA GLN A 790 11.41 26.34 -7.17
C GLN A 790 10.07 26.70 -6.52
N GLN A 791 8.98 26.05 -6.92
CA GLN A 791 7.64 26.30 -6.37
C GLN A 791 7.58 26.12 -4.85
N LEU A 792 8.25 25.10 -4.34
CA LEU A 792 8.31 24.79 -2.91
C LEU A 792 9.00 25.91 -2.12
N ILE A 793 10.19 26.32 -2.57
CA ILE A 793 10.99 27.35 -1.91
C ILE A 793 10.26 28.71 -1.98
N GLU A 794 9.69 29.06 -3.14
CA GLU A 794 8.87 30.26 -3.29
C GLU A 794 7.67 30.24 -2.34
N HIS A 795 6.98 29.10 -2.23
CA HIS A 795 5.85 28.95 -1.31
C HIS A 795 6.25 29.27 0.13
N TYR A 796 7.31 28.65 0.66
CA TYR A 796 7.65 28.82 2.06
C TYR A 796 8.28 30.16 2.41
N PHE A 797 9.15 30.69 1.54
CA PHE A 797 9.89 31.92 1.85
C PHE A 797 9.14 33.19 1.41
N GLN A 798 8.25 33.11 0.42
CA GLN A 798 7.43 34.27 0.03
C GLN A 798 6.06 34.32 0.73
N LYS A 799 5.40 33.18 0.95
CA LYS A 799 4.04 33.19 1.53
C LYS A 799 4.02 33.28 3.05
N ILE A 800 5.10 32.88 3.73
CA ILE A 800 5.24 32.89 5.19
C ILE A 800 6.35 33.89 5.58
N PRO A 801 6.01 35.17 5.85
CA PRO A 801 7.00 36.23 6.11
C PRO A 801 7.93 35.95 7.31
N GLN A 802 7.44 35.18 8.29
CA GLN A 802 8.23 34.76 9.45
C GLN A 802 9.50 34.00 9.05
N ASN A 803 9.47 33.24 7.96
CA ASN A 803 10.63 32.48 7.48
C ASN A 803 11.72 33.41 6.93
N HIS A 804 11.34 34.51 6.26
CA HIS A 804 12.30 35.49 5.78
C HIS A 804 13.11 36.08 6.95
N ASN A 805 12.43 36.55 7.99
CA ASN A 805 13.11 37.13 9.16
C ASN A 805 13.96 36.09 9.93
N ALA A 806 13.49 34.85 10.01
CA ALA A 806 14.17 33.80 10.75
C ALA A 806 15.44 33.26 10.05
N PHE A 807 15.51 33.31 8.73
CA PHE A 807 16.58 32.65 7.96
C PHE A 807 17.39 33.59 7.04
N MET A 808 16.79 34.67 6.51
CA MET A 808 17.48 35.62 5.60
C MET A 808 17.96 36.89 6.32
N CYS A 809 17.34 37.28 7.43
CA CYS A 809 17.70 38.50 8.15
C CYS A 809 18.70 38.26 9.30
N ARG A 810 19.72 37.42 9.09
CA ARG A 810 20.68 37.01 10.14
C ARG A 810 22.14 37.29 9.82
N SER A 811 22.45 38.02 8.76
CA SER A 811 23.78 38.59 8.56
C SER A 811 24.08 39.73 9.55
N SER A 812 25.32 40.19 9.58
CA SER A 812 25.80 41.33 10.38
C SER A 812 25.09 42.63 9.99
N LEU A 813 24.62 42.76 8.74
CA LEU A 813 23.86 43.90 8.26
C LEU A 813 22.61 44.11 9.11
N TYR A 814 21.87 43.04 9.40
CA TYR A 814 20.61 43.11 10.15
C TYR A 814 20.78 43.38 11.63
N GLY A 815 22.00 43.29 12.17
CA GLY A 815 22.30 43.78 13.53
C GLY A 815 22.27 45.31 13.63
N ARG A 816 22.43 46.01 12.50
CA ARG A 816 22.45 47.47 12.43
C ARG A 816 21.23 48.03 11.72
N ALA A 817 20.82 47.37 10.64
CA ALA A 817 19.74 47.81 9.78
C ALA A 817 18.38 47.21 10.17
N GLY A 818 18.35 46.13 10.96
CA GLY A 818 17.13 45.43 11.35
C GLY A 818 16.39 46.08 12.52
N GLY A 819 15.06 45.91 12.55
CA GLY A 819 14.23 46.26 13.72
C GLY A 819 14.44 45.35 14.94
N LEU A 820 13.71 45.61 16.04
CA LEU A 820 13.85 44.96 17.35
C LEU A 820 13.81 43.42 17.36
N THR A 821 13.26 42.81 16.31
CA THR A 821 13.08 41.36 16.16
C THR A 821 14.21 40.68 15.38
N HIS A 822 15.10 41.42 14.73
CA HIS A 822 16.20 40.86 13.96
C HIS A 822 17.44 40.68 14.83
N ARG A 823 18.11 39.54 14.68
CA ARG A 823 19.33 39.24 15.41
C ARG A 823 20.30 38.51 14.50
N PRO A 824 21.54 38.99 14.32
CA PRO A 824 22.57 38.27 13.58
C PRO A 824 22.78 36.86 14.15
N ALA A 825 23.24 35.93 13.31
CA ALA A 825 23.70 34.64 13.79
C ALA A 825 24.98 34.79 14.65
N ASP A 826 25.12 33.93 15.65
CA ASP A 826 26.18 34.04 16.67
C ASP A 826 27.58 33.81 16.05
N ASN A 827 27.69 32.88 15.10
CA ASN A 827 28.93 32.57 14.40
C ASN A 827 28.96 33.11 12.96
N GLU A 828 30.17 33.32 12.42
CA GLU A 828 30.38 33.90 11.09
C GLU A 828 29.83 33.03 9.96
N GLU A 829 30.02 31.71 10.04
CA GLU A 829 29.58 30.81 8.97
C GLU A 829 28.06 30.81 8.79
N ASP A 830 27.29 30.87 9.87
CA ASP A 830 25.84 30.99 9.82
C ASP A 830 25.37 32.37 9.31
N ARG A 831 26.13 33.45 9.58
CA ARG A 831 25.85 34.77 8.98
C ARG A 831 26.06 34.74 7.47
N GLN A 832 27.17 34.13 7.03
CA GLN A 832 27.49 33.92 5.63
C GLN A 832 26.45 33.02 4.94
N LEU A 833 25.95 32.00 5.63
CA LEU A 833 24.90 31.11 5.13
C LEU A 833 23.56 31.84 4.96
N SER A 834 23.20 32.71 5.91
CA SER A 834 22.01 33.59 5.81
C SER A 834 22.10 34.52 4.61
N ALA A 835 23.24 35.19 4.46
CA ALA A 835 23.49 36.13 3.37
C ALA A 835 23.52 35.42 2.00
N LYS A 836 24.09 34.20 1.92
CA LYS A 836 24.05 33.36 0.72
C LYS A 836 22.62 33.01 0.32
N LEU A 837 21.81 32.59 1.29
CA LEU A 837 20.40 32.27 1.07
C LEU A 837 19.62 33.48 0.57
N HIS A 838 19.82 34.67 1.17
CA HIS A 838 19.20 35.91 0.72
C HIS A 838 19.65 36.29 -0.69
N SER A 839 20.94 36.17 -1.00
CA SER A 839 21.50 36.46 -2.33
C SER A 839 20.92 35.57 -3.43
N LEU A 840 20.71 34.28 -3.13
CA LEU A 840 20.05 33.35 -4.04
C LEU A 840 18.56 33.69 -4.20
N LEU A 841 17.84 33.87 -3.10
CA LEU A 841 16.40 34.12 -3.14
C LEU A 841 16.06 35.47 -3.78
N GLY A 842 16.77 36.54 -3.46
CA GLY A 842 16.46 37.91 -3.89
C GLY A 842 15.33 38.54 -3.09
N PHE A 843 14.76 39.62 -3.61
CA PHE A 843 13.70 40.39 -2.94
C PHE A 843 12.34 39.70 -3.04
N THR A 844 11.53 39.76 -1.97
CA THR A 844 10.23 39.06 -1.92
C THR A 844 9.08 39.93 -2.47
N PRO A 845 8.16 39.41 -3.32
CA PRO A 845 7.33 40.26 -4.19
C PRO A 845 6.03 40.80 -3.55
N ARG A 846 5.66 40.39 -2.33
CA ARG A 846 4.25 40.54 -1.88
C ARG A 846 3.82 41.99 -1.57
N LYS A 847 4.74 42.93 -1.69
CA LYS A 847 4.60 44.36 -1.98
C LYS A 847 6.01 44.89 -1.76
N PHE A 848 6.82 45.05 -2.82
CA PHE A 848 8.07 45.78 -2.69
C PHE A 848 7.74 47.12 -2.00
N LYS A 849 8.19 47.27 -0.76
CA LYS A 849 8.04 48.50 0.00
C LYS A 849 9.41 49.15 0.03
N TRP A 850 9.45 50.48 0.06
CA TRP A 850 10.68 51.22 0.37
C TRP A 850 11.39 50.68 1.63
N ASN A 851 10.63 50.06 2.55
CA ASN A 851 11.17 49.37 3.72
C ASN A 851 12.12 48.20 3.42
N ASP A 852 11.97 47.48 2.30
CA ASP A 852 12.86 46.36 1.95
C ASP A 852 14.27 46.84 1.57
N LEU A 853 14.35 48.11 1.13
CA LEU A 853 15.61 48.83 0.91
C LEU A 853 15.89 49.85 2.02
N ALA A 854 15.18 49.83 3.14
CA ALA A 854 15.52 50.68 4.29
C ALA A 854 16.91 50.34 4.85
N HIS A 855 17.44 49.16 4.52
CA HIS A 855 18.78 48.72 4.86
C HIS A 855 19.87 49.27 3.92
N HIS A 856 19.47 49.92 2.80
CA HIS A 856 20.37 50.45 1.78
C HIS A 856 21.47 51.37 2.34
N PRO A 857 21.20 52.36 3.22
CA PRO A 857 22.26 53.21 3.79
C PRO A 857 23.35 52.43 4.54
N TYR A 858 22.98 51.33 5.19
CA TYR A 858 23.90 50.46 5.92
C TYR A 858 24.68 49.53 4.98
N ALA A 859 24.00 48.91 4.01
CA ALA A 859 24.64 48.12 2.97
C ALA A 859 25.64 48.97 2.17
N ARG A 860 25.23 50.19 1.82
CA ARG A 860 26.06 51.20 1.16
C ARG A 860 27.28 51.58 1.99
N SER A 861 27.12 51.81 3.30
CA SER A 861 28.25 52.08 4.19
C SER A 861 29.27 50.94 4.21
N HIS A 862 28.83 49.70 4.00
CA HIS A 862 29.71 48.53 3.95
C HIS A 862 30.42 48.42 2.59
N VAL A 863 29.70 48.65 1.49
CA VAL A 863 30.27 48.57 0.13
C VAL A 863 31.34 49.64 -0.11
N TYR A 864 31.11 50.88 0.32
CA TYR A 864 32.07 51.99 0.08
C TYR A 864 33.08 52.19 1.22
N ASP A 865 33.15 51.29 2.21
CA ASP A 865 34.22 51.29 3.19
C ASP A 865 35.48 50.68 2.56
N LEU A 866 36.44 51.54 2.18
CA LEU A 866 37.65 51.13 1.45
C LEU A 866 38.53 50.17 2.27
N ARG A 867 38.30 50.06 3.59
CA ARG A 867 38.92 49.04 4.46
C ARG A 867 38.49 47.60 4.10
N ASN A 868 37.48 47.44 3.25
CA ASN A 868 37.02 46.15 2.75
C ASN A 868 37.78 45.64 1.53
N TYR A 869 38.59 46.48 0.90
CA TYR A 869 39.32 46.16 -0.32
C TYR A 869 40.80 45.99 0.02
N THR A 870 41.31 44.78 -0.15
CA THR A 870 42.67 44.40 0.26
C THR A 870 43.32 43.49 -0.77
N ASP A 871 44.64 43.40 -0.76
CA ASP A 871 45.36 42.47 -1.66
C ASP A 871 44.97 41.01 -1.40
N LYS A 872 44.62 40.66 -0.16
CA LYS A 872 44.24 39.29 0.24
C LYS A 872 42.94 38.83 -0.40
N ASN A 873 41.94 39.71 -0.53
CA ASN A 873 40.69 39.40 -1.22
C ASN A 873 40.69 39.86 -2.68
N GLN A 874 41.85 40.29 -3.20
CA GLN A 874 42.00 40.82 -4.56
C GLN A 874 40.97 41.90 -4.89
N TRP A 875 40.58 42.68 -3.88
CA TRP A 875 39.58 43.75 -3.99
C TRP A 875 38.18 43.29 -4.44
N GLY A 876 37.94 41.98 -4.48
CA GLY A 876 36.66 41.38 -4.83
C GLY A 876 35.81 41.04 -3.61
N PRO A 877 34.60 40.47 -3.84
CA PRO A 877 33.69 40.03 -2.77
C PRO A 877 34.14 38.69 -2.15
N PHE A 878 35.39 38.65 -1.68
CA PHE A 878 36.00 37.48 -1.04
C PHE A 878 36.42 37.79 0.39
N ARG A 879 36.54 36.73 1.20
CA ARG A 879 37.01 36.84 2.57
C ARG A 879 38.44 37.40 2.61
N LYS A 880 38.71 38.25 3.60
CA LYS A 880 40.00 38.93 3.81
C LYS A 880 41.12 38.03 4.32
N ASP A 881 40.88 36.73 4.45
CA ASP A 881 41.83 35.73 4.93
C ASP A 881 42.76 35.20 3.83
N GLY A 882 42.52 35.55 2.56
CA GLY A 882 43.29 35.05 1.41
C GLY A 882 42.84 33.67 0.92
N SER A 883 41.77 33.10 1.51
CA SER A 883 41.22 31.81 1.09
C SER A 883 40.49 31.86 -0.25
N MET A 884 40.13 33.06 -0.72
CA MET A 884 39.26 33.30 -1.86
C MET A 884 37.88 32.63 -1.74
N ARG A 885 37.45 32.28 -0.53
CA ARG A 885 36.05 31.96 -0.25
C ARG A 885 35.20 33.22 -0.42
N VAL A 886 34.02 33.08 -1.02
CA VAL A 886 33.10 34.19 -1.23
C VAL A 886 32.67 34.79 0.11
N ASP A 887 32.66 36.11 0.18
CA ASP A 887 32.04 36.86 1.27
C ASP A 887 30.59 37.17 0.88
N TRP A 888 29.68 36.32 1.34
CA TRP A 888 28.26 36.43 1.02
C TRP A 888 27.60 37.63 1.70
N GLU A 889 28.13 38.12 2.82
CA GLU A 889 27.65 39.37 3.45
C GLU A 889 28.01 40.59 2.58
N MET A 890 29.18 40.57 1.92
CA MET A 890 29.52 41.57 0.92
C MET A 890 28.61 41.45 -0.32
N ILE A 891 28.38 40.23 -0.84
CA ILE A 891 27.45 40.01 -1.97
C ILE A 891 26.02 40.50 -1.64
N GLU A 892 25.53 40.22 -0.43
CA GLU A 892 24.23 40.71 0.04
C GLU A 892 24.17 42.24 0.02
N CYS A 893 25.20 42.92 0.55
CA CYS A 893 25.27 44.37 0.54
C CYS A 893 25.31 44.93 -0.89
N LEU A 894 26.12 44.33 -1.77
CA LEU A 894 26.20 44.70 -3.19
C LEU A 894 24.85 44.54 -3.89
N MET A 895 24.17 43.41 -3.66
CA MET A 895 22.85 43.11 -4.21
C MET A 895 21.80 44.16 -3.79
N ILE A 896 21.83 44.60 -2.52
CA ILE A 896 20.94 45.65 -1.99
C ILE A 896 21.23 47.01 -2.64
N VAL A 897 22.51 47.40 -2.75
CA VAL A 897 22.90 48.68 -3.34
C VAL A 897 22.55 48.76 -4.83
N ILE A 898 22.88 47.73 -5.58
CA ILE A 898 22.56 47.63 -7.01
C ILE A 898 21.05 47.53 -7.21
N GLY A 899 20.36 46.78 -6.36
CA GLY A 899 18.90 46.68 -6.34
C GLY A 899 18.26 48.07 -6.21
N TYR A 900 18.65 48.85 -5.20
CA TYR A 900 18.13 50.20 -4.98
C TYR A 900 18.29 51.10 -6.21
N ASN A 901 19.49 51.16 -6.79
CA ASN A 901 19.75 51.97 -7.96
C ASN A 901 19.04 51.45 -9.23
N SER A 902 18.97 50.13 -9.43
CA SER A 902 18.23 49.50 -10.52
C SER A 902 16.73 49.81 -10.44
N HIS A 903 16.14 49.75 -9.23
CA HIS A 903 14.74 50.10 -9.02
C HIS A 903 14.46 51.55 -9.37
N LEU A 904 15.25 52.49 -8.83
CA LEU A 904 15.14 53.92 -9.12
C LEU A 904 15.28 54.20 -10.62
N SER A 905 16.22 53.52 -11.29
CA SER A 905 16.42 53.66 -12.72
C SER A 905 15.21 53.16 -13.52
N SER A 906 14.67 51.99 -13.19
CA SER A 906 13.53 51.40 -13.89
C SER A 906 12.23 52.19 -13.75
N GLN A 907 12.09 52.98 -12.67
CA GLN A 907 10.99 53.93 -12.53
C GLN A 907 11.11 55.14 -13.46
N LYS A 908 12.35 55.57 -13.75
CA LYS A 908 12.63 56.71 -14.63
C LYS A 908 12.55 56.32 -16.11
N ASP A 909 13.01 55.13 -16.45
CA ASP A 909 12.93 54.57 -17.80
C ASP A 909 12.51 53.09 -17.76
N PRO A 910 11.24 52.79 -18.13
CA PRO A 910 10.73 51.42 -18.18
C PRO A 910 11.43 50.50 -19.19
N GLN A 911 12.19 51.03 -20.15
CA GLN A 911 12.92 50.22 -21.13
C GLN A 911 14.18 49.57 -20.52
N LEU A 912 14.64 50.05 -19.37
CA LEU A 912 15.77 49.48 -18.66
C LEU A 912 15.32 48.24 -17.89
N HIS A 913 15.94 47.09 -18.20
CA HIS A 913 15.69 45.84 -17.49
C HIS A 913 16.05 45.98 -16.00
N GLN A 914 15.11 45.60 -15.12
CA GLN A 914 15.38 45.47 -13.69
C GLN A 914 16.35 44.31 -13.43
N ALA A 915 17.11 44.42 -12.34
CA ALA A 915 17.99 43.34 -11.91
C ALA A 915 17.18 42.02 -11.69
N PRO A 916 17.71 40.84 -12.09
CA PRO A 916 16.97 39.58 -12.00
C PRO A 916 16.50 39.21 -10.59
N TRP A 917 17.18 39.69 -9.55
CA TRP A 917 16.82 39.42 -8.16
C TRP A 917 15.67 40.24 -7.57
N PHE A 918 14.96 41.03 -8.38
CA PHE A 918 13.64 41.56 -8.02
C PHE A 918 12.53 40.51 -8.09
N ARG A 919 12.76 39.43 -8.86
CA ARG A 919 11.92 38.24 -8.88
C ARG A 919 12.64 37.14 -8.12
N ALA A 920 11.95 36.56 -7.14
CA ALA A 920 12.62 35.58 -6.30
C ALA A 920 13.00 34.35 -7.13
N LEU A 921 14.19 33.81 -6.92
CA LEU A 921 14.74 32.62 -7.62
C LEU A 921 14.86 32.74 -9.16
N ASP A 922 14.49 33.88 -9.75
CA ASP A 922 14.55 34.10 -11.18
C ASP A 922 15.97 33.98 -11.71
N GLY A 923 16.14 33.20 -12.78
CA GLY A 923 17.43 32.91 -13.40
C GLY A 923 18.38 31.99 -12.63
N LEU A 924 17.91 31.20 -11.65
CA LEU A 924 18.72 30.17 -10.97
C LEU A 924 18.67 28.77 -11.60
N ILE A 925 17.83 28.58 -12.63
CA ILE A 925 17.77 27.36 -13.43
C ILE A 925 18.67 27.57 -14.67
N PRO A 926 19.69 26.72 -14.90
CA PRO A 926 20.56 26.81 -16.08
C PRO A 926 19.78 26.76 -17.39
N ALA A 927 20.18 27.57 -18.37
CA ALA A 927 19.48 27.72 -19.65
C ALA A 927 19.52 26.46 -20.55
N GLU A 928 20.48 25.56 -20.34
CA GLU A 928 20.56 24.25 -21.02
C GLU A 928 21.14 23.21 -20.05
N THR A 929 20.39 22.15 -19.78
CA THR A 929 20.93 20.93 -19.16
C THR A 929 21.18 19.94 -20.29
N GLU A 930 22.37 19.34 -20.33
CA GLU A 930 22.67 18.22 -21.23
C GLU A 930 21.54 17.19 -21.13
N ARG A 931 21.04 16.70 -22.27
CA ARG A 931 19.89 15.78 -22.27
C ARG A 931 20.24 14.53 -21.46
N PRO A 932 19.30 13.99 -20.65
CA PRO A 932 19.54 12.77 -19.90
C PRO A 932 20.00 11.63 -20.83
N GLY A 933 21.24 11.17 -20.66
CA GLY A 933 21.86 10.12 -21.48
C GLY A 933 23.09 10.56 -22.27
N GLN A 934 23.34 11.86 -22.44
CA GLN A 934 24.68 12.36 -22.79
C GLN A 934 25.50 12.42 -21.50
N GLY A 935 26.61 11.67 -21.44
CA GLY A 935 27.52 11.77 -20.31
C GLY A 935 28.08 13.19 -20.19
N GLN A 936 28.31 13.66 -18.96
CA GLN A 936 28.95 14.94 -18.68
C GLN A 936 30.15 15.16 -19.60
N THR A 937 30.13 16.29 -20.30
CA THR A 937 31.25 16.71 -21.14
C THR A 937 32.49 16.89 -20.29
N ASP A 938 33.53 16.08 -20.53
CA ASP A 938 34.84 16.27 -19.92
C ASP A 938 35.54 17.46 -20.61
N TYR A 939 35.29 18.64 -20.06
CA TYR A 939 35.83 19.89 -20.58
C TYR A 939 37.37 19.89 -20.60
N LEU A 940 38.05 19.21 -19.67
CA LEU A 940 39.52 19.15 -19.67
C LEU A 940 40.06 18.31 -20.83
N THR A 941 39.33 17.27 -21.23
CA THR A 941 39.64 16.53 -22.46
C THR A 941 39.37 17.39 -23.70
N LEU A 942 38.28 18.18 -23.72
CA LEU A 942 38.00 19.11 -24.82
C LEU A 942 39.05 20.21 -24.97
N VAL A 943 39.58 20.75 -23.87
CA VAL A 943 40.65 21.75 -23.90
C VAL A 943 41.89 21.23 -24.66
N ARG A 944 42.18 19.93 -24.57
CA ARG A 944 43.34 19.31 -25.26
C ARG A 944 43.12 19.12 -26.76
N GLN A 945 41.89 19.26 -27.26
CA GLN A 945 41.55 19.03 -28.66
C GLN A 945 41.60 20.36 -29.44
N PRO A 946 42.54 20.55 -30.38
CA PRO A 946 42.70 21.83 -31.08
C PRO A 946 41.53 22.14 -32.03
N ASP A 947 40.93 21.13 -32.66
CA ASP A 947 39.97 21.29 -33.77
C ASP A 947 38.52 21.63 -33.34
N ILE A 948 38.26 21.78 -32.04
CA ILE A 948 36.94 22.11 -31.51
C ILE A 948 36.80 23.61 -31.29
N ALA A 949 35.67 24.19 -31.73
CA ALA A 949 35.31 25.59 -31.53
C ALA A 949 35.35 25.99 -30.04
N LEU A 950 35.82 27.19 -29.74
CA LEU A 950 36.04 27.65 -28.36
C LEU A 950 34.75 27.68 -27.53
N ASP A 951 33.61 28.06 -28.11
CA ASP A 951 32.33 28.06 -27.41
C ASP A 951 31.90 26.66 -26.95
N MET A 952 32.32 25.60 -27.65
CA MET A 952 32.06 24.21 -27.23
C MET A 952 32.96 23.77 -26.07
N LYS A 953 34.10 24.45 -25.87
CA LYS A 953 35.02 24.23 -24.75
C LYS A 953 34.63 25.03 -23.51
N ASP A 954 33.64 25.91 -23.61
CA ASP A 954 33.22 26.82 -22.55
C ASP A 954 32.10 26.22 -21.67
N PRO A 955 32.41 25.83 -20.42
CA PRO A 955 31.39 25.33 -19.50
C PRO A 955 30.49 26.45 -18.94
N TYR A 956 30.93 27.71 -18.95
CA TYR A 956 30.24 28.83 -18.30
C TYR A 956 29.24 29.55 -19.22
N GLY A 957 29.44 29.47 -20.54
CA GLY A 957 28.59 30.11 -21.55
C GLY A 957 28.78 31.63 -21.55
N VAL A 958 29.98 32.10 -21.84
CA VAL A 958 30.44 33.49 -21.76
C VAL A 958 30.01 34.33 -22.97
N SER A 959 29.96 33.72 -24.16
CA SER A 959 29.60 34.43 -25.40
C SER A 959 28.11 34.82 -25.39
N ALA A 960 27.80 36.09 -25.12
CA ALA A 960 26.44 36.65 -25.09
C ALA A 960 26.45 38.19 -25.04
N ILE A 961 25.26 38.79 -25.09
CA ILE A 961 25.03 40.21 -24.79
C ILE A 961 24.57 40.34 -23.33
N TYR A 962 25.23 41.22 -22.58
CA TYR A 962 24.99 41.45 -21.15
C TYR A 962 24.58 42.90 -20.89
N GLY A 963 23.61 43.09 -20.00
CA GLY A 963 23.36 44.39 -19.36
C GLY A 963 24.19 44.50 -18.09
N ARG A 964 24.91 45.60 -17.90
CA ARG A 964 25.74 45.90 -16.73
C ARG A 964 25.29 47.19 -16.06
N LEU A 965 25.18 47.15 -14.74
CA LEU A 965 24.92 48.31 -13.89
C LEU A 965 26.12 48.56 -12.97
N VAL A 966 26.66 49.77 -13.00
CA VAL A 966 27.75 50.24 -12.15
C VAL A 966 27.24 51.40 -11.31
N CYS A 967 27.41 51.35 -9.99
CA CYS A 967 27.10 52.49 -9.12
C CYS A 967 28.37 53.07 -8.52
N PHE A 968 28.37 54.38 -8.28
CA PHE A 968 29.52 55.11 -7.74
C PHE A 968 29.05 56.31 -6.93
N LEU A 969 29.85 56.70 -5.94
CA LEU A 969 29.68 57.96 -5.21
C LEU A 969 30.49 59.06 -5.90
N ASP A 970 30.11 60.31 -5.65
CA ASP A 970 31.01 61.41 -5.92
C ASP A 970 32.33 61.22 -5.15
N TYR A 971 33.45 61.56 -5.79
CA TYR A 971 34.77 61.33 -5.21
C TYR A 971 34.95 62.08 -3.88
N GLN A 972 34.37 63.27 -3.75
CA GLN A 972 34.44 64.05 -2.51
C GLN A 972 33.69 63.34 -1.37
N ASP A 973 32.49 62.80 -1.63
CA ASP A 973 31.72 62.04 -0.65
C ASP A 973 32.43 60.75 -0.24
N LEU A 974 32.98 60.01 -1.22
CA LEU A 974 33.74 58.79 -0.98
C LEU A 974 35.00 59.07 -0.14
N TRP A 975 35.72 60.14 -0.48
CA TRP A 975 36.89 60.57 0.27
C TRP A 975 36.50 60.88 1.72
N HIS A 976 35.52 61.79 1.92
CA HIS A 976 35.09 62.21 3.25
C HIS A 976 34.66 61.03 4.13
N PHE A 977 33.95 60.06 3.56
CA PHE A 977 33.52 58.86 4.28
C PHE A 977 34.67 57.98 4.76
N ASN A 978 35.77 57.89 4.00
CA ASN A 978 36.87 56.97 4.29
C ASN A 978 38.03 57.60 5.07
N PHE A 979 38.39 58.83 4.75
CA PHE A 979 39.66 59.41 5.15
C PHE A 979 39.53 60.69 5.99
N SER A 980 38.32 61.19 6.26
CA SER A 980 38.15 62.37 7.14
C SER A 980 38.69 62.11 8.56
N ASN A 981 38.99 63.17 9.30
CA ASN A 981 39.46 63.06 10.69
C ASN A 981 38.47 62.27 11.57
N GLU A 982 37.17 62.37 11.30
CA GLU A 982 36.13 61.61 11.98
C GLU A 982 36.11 60.14 11.52
N ALA A 983 36.21 59.91 10.21
CA ALA A 983 36.29 58.59 9.62
C ALA A 983 37.49 57.78 10.15
N MET A 984 38.66 58.40 10.31
CA MET A 984 39.87 57.73 10.80
C MET A 984 39.81 57.35 12.30
N ARG A 985 38.88 57.91 13.07
CA ARG A 985 38.70 57.56 14.50
C ARG A 985 37.98 56.23 14.69
N VAL A 986 37.25 55.74 13.68
CA VAL A 986 36.52 54.47 13.75
C VAL A 986 37.51 53.30 13.61
N PRO A 987 37.66 52.42 14.63
CA PRO A 987 38.58 51.29 14.55
C PRO A 987 38.30 50.36 13.36
N PRO A 988 39.32 49.72 12.75
CA PRO A 988 39.14 48.81 11.60
C PRO A 988 38.20 47.62 11.86
N ASN A 989 38.05 47.20 13.12
CA ASN A 989 37.17 46.10 13.53
C ASN A 989 35.73 46.53 13.82
N ARG A 990 35.40 47.82 13.66
CA ARG A 990 34.04 48.34 13.83
C ARG A 990 33.49 48.87 12.50
N PRO A 991 32.23 48.56 12.17
CA PRO A 991 31.60 49.07 10.96
C PRO A 991 31.36 50.59 11.07
N ARG A 992 31.47 51.31 9.95
CA ARG A 992 31.18 52.76 9.85
C ARG A 992 29.67 53.00 9.87
N GLU A 993 29.26 54.19 10.28
CA GLU A 993 27.85 54.63 10.32
C GLU A 993 27.15 54.57 8.95
N ALA A 994 25.81 54.58 8.97
CA ALA A 994 25.01 54.56 7.74
C ALA A 994 25.38 55.74 6.82
N LEU A 995 25.61 55.44 5.54
CA LEU A 995 26.01 56.45 4.56
C LEU A 995 24.76 56.97 3.85
N THR A 996 24.56 58.30 3.84
CA THR A 996 23.37 58.98 3.26
C THR A 996 23.64 59.74 1.95
N ALA A 997 24.90 59.80 1.47
CA ALA A 997 25.27 60.49 0.23
C ALA A 997 24.52 59.95 -1.00
N ASP A 998 24.35 60.74 -2.06
CA ASP A 998 23.67 60.27 -3.28
C ASP A 998 24.60 59.40 -4.14
N GLU A 999 24.04 58.34 -4.73
CA GLU A 999 24.77 57.48 -5.68
C GLU A 999 24.42 57.84 -7.11
N ALA A 1000 25.43 57.89 -7.96
CA ALA A 1000 25.27 57.90 -9.41
C ALA A 1000 25.39 56.47 -9.94
N PHE A 1001 24.75 56.20 -11.09
CA PHE A 1001 24.81 54.89 -11.74
C PHE A 1001 24.90 55.01 -13.26
N ARG A 1002 25.49 53.99 -13.89
CA ARG A 1002 25.61 53.87 -15.35
C ARG A 1002 25.11 52.51 -15.81
N HIS A 1003 24.25 52.53 -16.83
CA HIS A 1003 23.85 51.34 -17.59
C HIS A 1003 24.77 51.16 -18.78
N ILE A 1004 25.25 49.93 -18.96
CA ILE A 1004 26.23 49.57 -19.96
C ILE A 1004 25.77 48.28 -20.64
N VAL A 1005 25.83 48.23 -21.97
CA VAL A 1005 25.65 46.99 -22.74
C VAL A 1005 27.03 46.44 -23.08
N MET A 1006 27.25 45.17 -22.77
CA MET A 1006 28.48 44.46 -23.09
C MET A 1006 28.19 43.35 -24.10
N SER A 1007 28.99 43.27 -25.16
CA SER A 1007 29.01 42.12 -26.08
C SER A 1007 30.31 41.36 -25.85
N LEU A 1008 30.22 40.14 -25.32
CA LEU A 1008 31.38 39.31 -24.93
C LEU A 1008 31.52 38.10 -25.86
N TRP A 1009 32.75 37.62 -26.06
CA TRP A 1009 33.07 36.38 -26.77
C TRP A 1009 34.31 35.71 -26.22
N VAL A 1010 34.33 34.37 -26.27
CA VAL A 1010 35.47 33.56 -25.83
C VAL A 1010 36.65 33.74 -26.79
N THR A 1011 37.85 33.94 -26.24
CA THR A 1011 39.10 34.08 -27.00
C THR A 1011 40.09 32.96 -26.74
N ASP A 1012 40.06 32.34 -25.56
CA ASP A 1012 40.92 31.20 -25.22
C ASP A 1012 40.32 30.37 -24.06
N VAL A 1013 40.72 29.10 -23.95
CA VAL A 1013 40.32 28.21 -22.85
C VAL A 1013 41.52 27.42 -22.37
N THR A 1014 41.91 27.63 -21.11
CA THR A 1014 43.13 27.06 -20.52
C THR A 1014 42.82 26.13 -19.34
N ALA A 1015 43.78 25.26 -18.99
CA ALA A 1015 43.68 24.38 -17.82
C ALA A 1015 43.52 25.18 -16.50
N PRO A 1016 42.87 24.60 -15.46
CA PRO A 1016 42.70 25.26 -14.16
C PRO A 1016 44.04 25.54 -13.47
N GLY A 1017 44.09 26.64 -12.73
CA GLY A 1017 45.21 26.98 -11.86
C GLY A 1017 45.14 26.23 -10.52
N PRO A 1018 46.19 26.35 -9.67
CA PRO A 1018 46.25 25.66 -8.39
C PRO A 1018 45.10 26.01 -7.44
N LEU A 1019 44.57 27.23 -7.50
CA LEU A 1019 43.50 27.73 -6.63
C LEU A 1019 42.09 27.56 -7.23
N ASP A 1020 41.98 26.92 -8.39
CA ASP A 1020 40.73 26.71 -9.12
C ASP A 1020 40.21 25.28 -8.89
N HIS A 1021 38.96 25.03 -9.27
CA HIS A 1021 38.40 23.68 -9.25
C HIS A 1021 39.15 22.77 -10.25
N PRO A 1022 39.57 21.55 -9.85
CA PRO A 1022 40.47 20.73 -10.67
C PRO A 1022 39.82 20.24 -11.96
N ASP A 1023 38.50 20.09 -12.00
CA ASP A 1023 37.78 19.47 -13.13
C ASP A 1023 37.30 20.45 -14.19
N LEU A 1024 37.49 21.77 -14.03
CA LEU A 1024 36.90 22.79 -14.91
C LEU A 1024 37.93 23.82 -15.38
N PRO A 1025 37.92 24.21 -16.67
CA PRO A 1025 38.91 25.13 -17.24
C PRO A 1025 38.69 26.60 -16.83
N ILE A 1026 39.69 27.42 -17.15
CA ILE A 1026 39.61 28.89 -17.15
C ILE A 1026 39.27 29.34 -18.56
N VAL A 1027 38.24 30.17 -18.70
CA VAL A 1027 37.80 30.74 -19.98
C VAL A 1027 38.23 32.21 -20.04
N HIS A 1028 38.95 32.57 -21.09
CA HIS A 1028 39.35 33.95 -21.39
C HIS A 1028 38.39 34.54 -22.42
N PHE A 1029 38.04 35.80 -22.25
CA PHE A 1029 37.10 36.47 -23.14
C PHE A 1029 37.50 37.91 -23.41
N GLU A 1030 37.04 38.40 -24.55
CA GLU A 1030 37.11 39.79 -24.95
C GLU A 1030 35.71 40.31 -25.34
N GLY A 1031 35.58 41.63 -25.46
CA GLY A 1031 34.30 42.25 -25.65
C GLY A 1031 34.35 43.74 -25.92
N VAL A 1032 33.17 44.29 -26.20
CA VAL A 1032 32.92 45.74 -26.27
C VAL A 1032 31.91 46.11 -25.20
N SER A 1033 32.15 47.23 -24.52
CA SER A 1033 31.35 47.80 -23.43
C SER A 1033 30.89 49.20 -23.82
N ARG A 1034 29.58 49.41 -23.96
CA ARG A 1034 28.99 50.68 -24.43
C ARG A 1034 27.98 51.24 -23.44
N SER A 1035 28.12 52.51 -23.07
CA SER A 1035 27.17 53.19 -22.19
C SER A 1035 25.84 53.42 -22.88
N VAL A 1036 24.72 53.10 -22.21
CA VAL A 1036 23.36 53.32 -22.76
C VAL A 1036 23.03 54.81 -22.86
N ASN A 1037 23.40 55.58 -21.84
CA ASN A 1037 22.98 56.98 -21.70
C ASN A 1037 24.02 58.01 -22.19
N ALA A 1038 25.20 57.55 -22.61
CA ALA A 1038 26.30 58.42 -23.03
C ALA A 1038 27.14 57.77 -24.15
N GLN A 1039 26.48 57.22 -25.17
CA GLN A 1039 27.15 56.55 -26.29
C GLN A 1039 28.15 57.45 -27.02
N TRP A 1040 27.92 58.78 -27.01
CA TRP A 1040 28.78 59.78 -27.63
C TRP A 1040 30.06 60.10 -26.84
N ASP A 1041 30.17 59.69 -25.58
CA ASP A 1041 31.34 59.99 -24.74
C ASP A 1041 32.42 58.89 -24.92
N PRO A 1042 33.61 59.22 -25.47
CA PRO A 1042 34.70 58.25 -25.63
C PRO A 1042 35.19 57.67 -24.30
N ASN A 1043 35.00 58.38 -23.18
CA ASN A 1043 35.31 57.87 -21.84
C ASN A 1043 34.19 57.03 -21.23
N ALA A 1044 33.06 56.86 -21.93
CA ALA A 1044 31.94 56.02 -21.52
C ALA A 1044 31.89 54.67 -22.25
N ASN A 1045 32.71 54.48 -23.29
CA ASN A 1045 32.82 53.24 -24.06
C ASN A 1045 34.24 52.66 -23.93
N SER A 1046 34.35 51.34 -23.83
CA SER A 1046 35.64 50.66 -23.68
C SER A 1046 35.62 49.28 -24.35
N GLY A 1047 36.79 48.80 -24.76
CA GLY A 1047 37.01 47.36 -24.88
C GLY A 1047 36.97 46.72 -23.49
N ILE A 1048 36.64 45.44 -23.42
CA ILE A 1048 36.66 44.69 -22.17
C ILE A 1048 37.35 43.35 -22.41
N ARG A 1049 38.18 42.93 -21.46
CA ARG A 1049 38.77 41.58 -21.46
C ARG A 1049 38.70 40.99 -20.06
N GLY A 1050 38.68 39.68 -19.95
CA GLY A 1050 38.49 39.05 -18.67
C GLY A 1050 38.68 37.55 -18.65
N THR A 1051 38.47 36.99 -17.46
CA THR A 1051 38.51 35.54 -17.24
C THR A 1051 37.32 35.08 -16.42
N VAL A 1052 36.84 33.88 -16.71
CA VAL A 1052 35.82 33.15 -15.95
C VAL A 1052 36.40 31.82 -15.50
N ARG A 1053 36.22 31.51 -14.22
CA ARG A 1053 36.75 30.28 -13.62
C ARG A 1053 35.89 29.84 -12.43
N MET A 1054 35.97 28.57 -12.06
CA MET A 1054 35.32 28.08 -10.86
C MET A 1054 36.30 28.00 -9.69
N THR A 1055 35.90 28.58 -8.57
CA THR A 1055 36.65 28.51 -7.30
C THR A 1055 36.63 27.08 -6.75
N ARG A 1056 37.55 26.77 -5.83
CA ARG A 1056 37.60 25.45 -5.14
C ARG A 1056 36.31 25.08 -4.39
N GLU A 1057 35.56 26.06 -3.91
CA GLU A 1057 34.29 25.85 -3.18
C GLU A 1057 33.06 25.71 -4.13
N GLY A 1058 33.26 25.89 -5.44
CA GLY A 1058 32.23 25.65 -6.47
C GLY A 1058 31.49 26.90 -6.96
N GLU A 1059 31.84 28.10 -6.51
CA GLU A 1059 31.31 29.35 -7.06
C GLU A 1059 32.06 29.78 -8.34
N VAL A 1060 31.34 30.37 -9.30
CA VAL A 1060 31.90 30.85 -10.56
C VAL A 1060 32.32 32.31 -10.43
N ARG A 1061 33.61 32.57 -10.60
CA ARG A 1061 34.25 33.88 -10.48
C ARG A 1061 34.49 34.50 -11.85
N TRP A 1062 34.19 35.79 -11.93
CA TRP A 1062 34.37 36.62 -13.12
C TRP A 1062 35.31 37.79 -12.81
N GLN A 1063 36.33 37.96 -13.64
CA GLN A 1063 37.23 39.11 -13.58
C GLN A 1063 37.17 39.85 -14.91
N THR A 1064 37.00 41.18 -14.86
CA THR A 1064 36.95 42.01 -16.08
C THR A 1064 37.82 43.25 -15.95
N ILE A 1065 38.42 43.65 -17.07
CA ILE A 1065 39.29 44.83 -17.20
C ILE A 1065 38.79 45.67 -18.37
N SER A 1066 38.51 46.95 -18.13
CA SER A 1066 38.12 47.92 -19.15
C SER A 1066 39.36 48.55 -19.79
N VAL A 1067 39.39 48.53 -21.13
CA VAL A 1067 40.49 49.01 -21.98
C VAL A 1067 39.97 50.14 -22.87
N PHE A 1068 40.50 51.36 -22.70
CA PHE A 1068 40.09 52.56 -23.44
C PHE A 1068 40.94 52.81 -24.69
N GLN A 1069 40.55 53.80 -25.50
CA GLN A 1069 41.27 54.17 -26.72
C GLN A 1069 42.77 54.41 -26.43
N GLY A 1070 43.64 53.75 -27.20
CA GLY A 1070 45.09 53.73 -26.96
C GLY A 1070 45.61 52.53 -26.16
N GLY A 1071 44.73 51.58 -25.78
CA GLY A 1071 45.12 50.37 -25.04
C GLY A 1071 45.28 50.57 -23.53
N GLU A 1072 44.86 51.73 -23.01
CA GLU A 1072 44.96 52.09 -21.60
C GLU A 1072 43.93 51.32 -20.76
N GLU A 1073 44.38 50.45 -19.85
CA GLU A 1073 43.51 49.90 -18.81
C GLU A 1073 43.10 51.03 -17.86
N ARG A 1074 41.85 51.05 -17.37
CA ARG A 1074 41.40 52.04 -16.36
C ARG A 1074 40.67 51.44 -15.17
N TRP A 1075 39.75 50.52 -15.44
CA TRP A 1075 38.90 49.94 -14.41
C TRP A 1075 39.03 48.43 -14.39
N ARG A 1076 39.01 47.86 -13.19
CA ARG A 1076 38.93 46.42 -12.96
C ARG A 1076 37.65 46.10 -12.21
N SER A 1077 37.21 44.85 -12.33
CA SER A 1077 36.11 44.34 -11.51
C SER A 1077 36.25 42.85 -11.26
N ASP A 1078 35.74 42.44 -10.12
CA ASP A 1078 35.74 41.06 -9.65
C ASP A 1078 34.38 40.73 -9.04
N GLY A 1079 33.82 39.58 -9.41
CA GLY A 1079 32.46 39.22 -9.02
C GLY A 1079 32.17 37.73 -9.10
N ILE A 1080 31.03 37.35 -8.54
CA ILE A 1080 30.54 35.98 -8.47
C ILE A 1080 29.23 35.85 -9.23
N GLN A 1081 29.13 34.82 -10.07
CA GLN A 1081 27.87 34.44 -10.71
C GLN A 1081 26.96 33.77 -9.70
N VAL A 1082 25.87 34.44 -9.36
CA VAL A 1082 24.90 33.95 -8.38
C VAL A 1082 24.10 32.82 -9.02
N GLY A 1083 23.92 31.70 -8.31
CA GLY A 1083 23.23 30.52 -8.82
C GLY A 1083 24.13 29.47 -9.50
N GLY A 1084 25.38 29.81 -9.80
CA GLY A 1084 26.37 28.87 -10.33
C GLY A 1084 26.45 28.84 -11.86
N MET A 1085 27.08 27.79 -12.38
CA MET A 1085 27.40 27.64 -13.81
C MET A 1085 26.15 27.71 -14.69
N ARG A 1086 26.22 28.50 -15.78
CA ARG A 1086 25.15 28.72 -16.78
C ARG A 1086 23.83 29.28 -16.23
N CYS A 1087 23.78 29.71 -14.96
CA CYS A 1087 22.60 30.37 -14.41
C CYS A 1087 22.51 31.82 -14.90
N PRO A 1088 21.39 32.25 -15.51
CA PRO A 1088 21.25 33.61 -16.06
C PRO A 1088 21.02 34.71 -15.01
N ARG A 1089 20.95 34.38 -13.70
CA ARG A 1089 20.80 35.33 -12.58
C ARG A 1089 21.78 36.51 -12.64
N GLY A 1090 22.97 36.29 -13.18
CA GLY A 1090 24.00 37.31 -13.37
C GLY A 1090 25.15 37.24 -12.36
N VAL A 1091 26.11 38.14 -12.58
CA VAL A 1091 27.33 38.31 -11.79
C VAL A 1091 27.17 39.54 -10.92
N ILE A 1092 27.43 39.40 -9.62
CA ILE A 1092 27.43 40.50 -8.65
C ILE A 1092 28.85 40.63 -8.09
N GLY A 1093 29.36 41.86 -8.04
CA GLY A 1093 30.73 42.10 -7.62
C GLY A 1093 31.05 43.56 -7.39
N THR A 1094 32.34 43.83 -7.42
CA THR A 1094 32.93 45.14 -7.17
C THR A 1094 33.72 45.61 -8.38
N TRP A 1095 33.76 46.91 -8.60
CA TRP A 1095 34.67 47.56 -9.53
C TRP A 1095 35.62 48.47 -8.76
N PHE A 1096 36.83 48.65 -9.26
CA PHE A 1096 37.88 49.42 -8.62
C PHE A 1096 38.94 49.90 -9.63
N ASP A 1097 39.82 50.78 -9.17
CA ASP A 1097 40.95 51.28 -9.95
C ASP A 1097 41.90 50.17 -10.40
N LYS A 1098 42.44 50.26 -11.62
CA LYS A 1098 43.32 49.23 -12.21
C LYS A 1098 44.57 48.92 -11.39
N ASP A 1099 45.09 49.92 -10.67
CA ASP A 1099 46.37 49.85 -9.96
C ASP A 1099 46.20 49.40 -8.51
N PHE A 1100 44.98 49.03 -8.09
CA PHE A 1100 44.67 48.68 -6.69
C PHE A 1100 45.05 49.80 -5.71
N ASP A 1101 44.89 51.06 -6.12
CA ASP A 1101 45.20 52.22 -5.26
C ASP A 1101 44.24 52.25 -4.06
N ALA A 1102 44.78 52.15 -2.85
CA ALA A 1102 44.07 52.23 -1.58
C ALA A 1102 43.21 53.51 -1.42
N HIS A 1103 43.54 54.59 -2.13
CA HIS A 1103 42.77 55.85 -2.17
C HIS A 1103 41.93 56.00 -3.45
N GLY A 1104 42.01 55.03 -4.34
CA GLY A 1104 41.24 54.94 -5.56
C GLY A 1104 39.77 54.59 -5.29
N PRO A 1105 38.88 54.91 -6.24
CA PRO A 1105 37.47 54.60 -6.08
C PRO A 1105 37.22 53.09 -6.21
N ALA A 1106 36.30 52.60 -5.39
CA ALA A 1106 35.76 51.26 -5.50
C ALA A 1106 34.25 51.29 -5.24
N GLY A 1107 33.50 50.40 -5.87
CA GLY A 1107 32.05 50.39 -5.75
C GLY A 1107 31.39 49.14 -6.33
N PRO A 1108 30.04 49.10 -6.31
CA PRO A 1108 29.29 47.93 -6.73
C PRO A 1108 29.10 47.86 -8.25
N THR A 1109 29.18 46.65 -8.80
CA THR A 1109 28.84 46.36 -10.20
C THR A 1109 28.09 45.04 -10.29
N ALA A 1110 27.16 44.94 -11.23
CA ALA A 1110 26.57 43.67 -11.61
C ALA A 1110 26.25 43.63 -13.09
N PHE A 1111 26.21 42.42 -13.66
CA PHE A 1111 25.79 42.23 -15.04
C PHE A 1111 25.10 40.88 -15.25
N TRP A 1112 24.14 40.82 -16.16
CA TRP A 1112 23.37 39.62 -16.48
C TRP A 1112 23.11 39.52 -17.98
N LYS A 1113 22.90 38.31 -18.48
CA LYS A 1113 22.60 38.07 -19.90
C LYS A 1113 21.25 38.68 -20.26
N ILE A 1114 21.20 39.39 -21.38
CA ILE A 1114 19.97 39.98 -21.93
C ILE A 1114 19.62 39.43 -23.32
N ALA A 1115 20.60 38.93 -24.08
CA ALA A 1115 20.39 38.26 -25.37
C ALA A 1115 21.55 37.32 -25.72
N GLU A 1116 21.27 36.30 -26.52
CA GLU A 1116 22.30 35.44 -27.13
C GLU A 1116 22.98 36.17 -28.29
N ARG A 1117 24.24 35.80 -28.59
CA ARG A 1117 25.00 36.35 -29.72
C ARG A 1117 24.78 35.46 -30.96
N LEU A 1118 24.39 36.07 -32.09
CA LEU A 1118 24.32 35.36 -33.38
C LEU A 1118 25.73 34.95 -33.84
N SER A 1119 25.85 33.75 -34.40
CA SER A 1119 27.12 33.17 -34.83
C SER A 1119 27.74 33.98 -35.98
N ASP A 1120 29.07 34.04 -36.10
CA ASP A 1120 29.72 34.77 -37.20
C ASP A 1120 29.43 34.12 -38.58
N SER A 1121 28.98 32.85 -38.64
CA SER A 1121 28.46 32.24 -39.88
C SER A 1121 27.12 32.82 -40.35
N ASP A 1122 26.35 33.46 -39.46
CA ASP A 1122 25.11 34.14 -39.82
C ASP A 1122 25.34 35.58 -40.30
N ARG A 1123 26.57 36.10 -40.20
CA ARG A 1123 26.95 37.48 -40.56
C ARG A 1123 27.53 37.62 -41.97
N GLU A 1124 27.98 36.54 -42.61
CA GLU A 1124 28.44 36.59 -44.01
C GLU A 1124 27.31 36.86 -45.04
N GLY A 1125 26.05 36.98 -44.58
CA GLY A 1125 24.88 37.26 -45.42
C GLY A 1125 24.38 38.71 -45.44
N SER A 1126 24.98 39.64 -44.68
CA SER A 1126 24.50 41.04 -44.64
C SER A 1126 25.64 42.04 -44.57
N ASP A 1127 26.29 42.28 -45.71
CA ASP A 1127 26.88 43.59 -46.01
C ASP A 1127 25.74 44.62 -46.06
N SER A 1128 25.56 45.41 -45.00
CA SER A 1128 25.23 46.85 -45.03
C SER A 1128 24.80 47.34 -43.65
N ASP A 1129 25.28 48.55 -43.37
CA ASP A 1129 24.81 49.49 -42.36
C ASP A 1129 25.39 49.37 -40.94
N ASN A 1130 26.43 50.21 -40.77
CA ASN A 1130 26.63 51.04 -39.60
C ASN A 1130 25.29 51.54 -39.04
N ASP A 1131 24.89 51.05 -37.86
CA ASP A 1131 24.28 51.83 -36.77
C ASP A 1131 23.82 50.89 -35.65
N VAL A 1132 24.63 50.77 -34.60
CA VAL A 1132 24.24 50.54 -33.20
C VAL A 1132 25.28 51.21 -32.34
#